data_AF-A0A5J4UEM4-F1
#
_entry.id   AF-A0A5J4UEM4-F1
#
_cell.length_a   1.000
_cell.length_b   1.000
_cell.length_c   1.000
_cell.angle_alpha   90.00
_cell.angle_beta   90.00
_cell.angle_gamma   90.00
#
_symmetry.space_group_name_H-M   'P 1'
#
loop_
_entity.id
_entity.type
_entity.pdbx_description
1 polymer ?
#
loop_
_entity_poly.entity_id
_entity_poly.type
_entity_poly.pdbx_seq_one_letter_code
_entity_poly.pdbx_strand_id
1 'polypeptide(L)'
;GGALNIYIQDEATMLIEGACIFDRCTSERNGGAIFAYIFNGSLTIDEACIFTECKSSLSGGALYATLQDEATMLIDGSCIFTECESDQGGGAVYVNVYSDSQLTIQGTCEFFKCTSIYLGGAANTVATQSQILIAEACVFNQCVSKGQGGAIGCISDQDSQITIDGACIFYKCKCTEEWNTRGCGIYARVYTDSLFIITGGCEFNECETEQGGGGAICIIVGQQYETGTIEKSKAIINGGCQFNLCKSKGTCGGIYTMVYNGGSLLIDEGCIFDQCESAQSGGAIFALAQFGGLVTVRGLCQFSQCTAESNGGAIYASITQGSLIIDGACEFYKCSSQYGGGAIYIDNQGGISSITIQGACVFNQCECVGNILGGGAIFIQVYQKGILDQTKISGACVFEQCKSEAGGGAICYYSLSGQLIIDGACTFNQCLSFGPGAGLYVNLQETQMTISSCIFQKCISQQGGGASLYCSYESSVLISGACTFDQCESTQLGGGGLDTRALELSTITINGACIFTKCKCQSGQWNQGGAISISAEDGSQIIVDGQCEMNECESLDGGGGGISAYSGYNDYEHEISSQIIIKGQCKINQCKAKGGTGGGLFASLGISGSIIFDERILFYQCISDGGFGGAIYLNFYDTSKYEFVVNDATIQGCKATINTEYNKYPQGLGGAVAIRSYGEYDPSLNNIDFHGLKMIDNKADRAGQNVYLSGPFGRLLCRLGVKGEYIKGNYDDILSNKGDLEGCMYNIEDFSSFTEQEILKSERYLQQYWTFPYEDIWHVSSRPPFEQYFDAEDQEYCGEFDE
;
A
#
# COMPACT_ATOMS: atom_id res chain seq x y z
N GLY A 1 -15.14 -12.46 56.47
CA GLY A 1 -14.33 -11.26 56.25
C GLY A 1 -13.99 -10.64 57.57
N GLY A 2 -13.31 -9.49 57.56
CA GLY A 2 -12.95 -8.77 58.78
C GLY A 2 -14.14 -8.21 59.55
N ALA A 3 -15.28 -7.98 58.88
CA ALA A 3 -16.53 -7.55 59.50
C ALA A 3 -17.63 -8.63 59.44
N LEU A 4 -17.93 -9.15 58.24
CA LEU A 4 -19.02 -10.11 58.02
C LEU A 4 -18.50 -11.40 57.38
N ASN A 5 -19.01 -12.54 57.87
CA ASN A 5 -18.82 -13.85 57.27
C ASN A 5 -20.21 -14.46 57.00
N ILE A 6 -20.59 -14.54 55.72
CA ILE A 6 -21.96 -14.76 55.28
C ILE A 6 -22.06 -16.09 54.54
N TYR A 7 -23.05 -16.89 54.91
CA TYR A 7 -23.44 -18.13 54.21
C TYR A 7 -24.93 -18.06 53.91
N ILE A 8 -25.32 -18.10 52.63
CA ILE A 8 -26.71 -18.00 52.17
C ILE A 8 -27.03 -19.27 51.38
N GLN A 9 -28.11 -19.94 51.76
CA GLN A 9 -28.56 -21.21 51.21
C GLN A 9 -30.09 -21.26 51.13
N ASP A 10 -30.64 -22.21 50.36
CA ASP A 10 -32.06 -22.57 50.35
C ASP A 10 -33.00 -21.37 50.09
N GLU A 11 -32.75 -20.64 49.01
CA GLU A 11 -33.47 -19.44 48.55
C GLU A 11 -33.44 -18.25 49.53
N ALA A 12 -32.58 -18.31 50.57
CA ALA A 12 -32.46 -17.22 51.53
C ALA A 12 -31.93 -15.93 50.86
N THR A 13 -32.33 -14.79 51.41
CA THR A 13 -31.98 -13.46 50.91
C THR A 13 -31.36 -12.62 52.01
N MET A 14 -30.28 -11.89 51.70
CA MET A 14 -29.70 -10.89 52.60
C MET A 14 -29.58 -9.54 51.89
N LEU A 15 -29.97 -8.48 52.59
CA LEU A 15 -29.90 -7.09 52.14
C LEU A 15 -29.00 -6.28 53.07
N ILE A 16 -28.03 -5.57 52.49
CA ILE A 16 -27.17 -4.60 53.16
C ILE A 16 -27.45 -3.24 52.50
N GLU A 17 -28.21 -2.39 53.19
CA GLU A 17 -28.70 -1.09 52.69
C GLU A 17 -28.55 -0.01 53.79
N GLY A 18 -28.91 1.25 53.51
CA GLY A 18 -28.98 2.30 54.53
C GLY A 18 -27.66 3.00 54.84
N ALA A 19 -26.79 3.15 53.84
CA ALA A 19 -25.46 3.76 53.97
C ALA A 19 -24.56 3.09 55.01
N CYS A 20 -24.52 1.75 55.03
CA CYS A 20 -23.60 0.99 55.87
C CYS A 20 -22.14 1.39 55.59
N ILE A 21 -21.36 1.62 56.65
CA ILE A 21 -19.95 2.02 56.54
C ILE A 21 -19.05 0.89 57.04
N PHE A 22 -18.15 0.43 56.17
CA PHE A 22 -17.06 -0.49 56.45
C PHE A 22 -15.74 0.29 56.34
N ASP A 23 -15.23 0.76 57.47
CA ASP A 23 -13.99 1.55 57.56
C ASP A 23 -12.85 0.69 58.08
N ARG A 24 -11.75 0.61 57.32
CA ARG A 24 -10.49 -0.08 57.68
C ARG A 24 -10.68 -1.52 58.15
N CYS A 25 -11.61 -2.24 57.54
CA CYS A 25 -11.82 -3.66 57.83
C CYS A 25 -10.70 -4.49 57.19
N THR A 26 -10.07 -5.37 57.98
CA THR A 26 -8.92 -6.16 57.51
C THR A 26 -9.12 -7.66 57.69
N SER A 27 -8.64 -8.46 56.72
CA SER A 27 -8.64 -9.92 56.77
C SER A 27 -7.28 -10.49 56.32
N GLU A 28 -6.71 -11.44 57.07
CA GLU A 28 -5.52 -12.20 56.65
C GLU A 28 -5.85 -13.23 55.54
N ARG A 29 -7.14 -13.39 55.20
CA ARG A 29 -7.62 -14.22 54.09
C ARG A 29 -8.42 -13.33 53.14
N ASN A 30 -9.38 -13.92 52.42
CA ASN A 30 -10.27 -13.21 51.51
C ASN A 30 -11.24 -12.27 52.22
N GLY A 31 -11.68 -11.21 51.53
CA GLY A 31 -12.77 -10.33 51.95
C GLY A 31 -12.42 -9.48 53.16
N GLY A 32 -11.80 -8.31 52.96
CA GLY A 32 -11.37 -7.47 54.08
C GLY A 32 -12.53 -7.01 54.96
N ALA A 33 -13.67 -6.63 54.38
CA ALA A 33 -14.92 -6.42 55.12
C ALA A 33 -15.81 -7.65 55.09
N ILE A 34 -16.20 -8.09 53.89
CA ILE A 34 -17.23 -9.12 53.69
C ILE A 34 -16.63 -10.33 53.01
N PHE A 35 -16.90 -11.52 53.57
CA PHE A 35 -16.74 -12.79 52.86
C PHE A 35 -18.13 -13.43 52.74
N ALA A 36 -18.52 -13.83 51.55
CA ALA A 36 -19.82 -14.44 51.27
C ALA A 36 -19.69 -15.75 50.48
N TYR A 37 -20.48 -16.74 50.88
CA TYR A 37 -20.73 -17.96 50.10
C TYR A 37 -22.23 -18.10 49.88
N ILE A 38 -22.66 -18.06 48.62
CA ILE A 38 -24.07 -18.02 48.22
C ILE A 38 -24.34 -19.24 47.35
N PHE A 39 -25.27 -20.08 47.78
CA PHE A 39 -25.64 -21.31 47.10
C PHE A 39 -27.16 -21.35 46.99
N ASN A 40 -27.73 -21.18 45.79
CA ASN A 40 -29.17 -21.02 45.60
C ASN A 40 -29.78 -19.99 46.59
N GLY A 41 -29.41 -18.72 46.45
CA GLY A 41 -29.86 -17.64 47.32
C GLY A 41 -29.41 -16.27 46.80
N SER A 42 -29.65 -15.20 47.56
CA SER A 42 -29.34 -13.84 47.10
C SER A 42 -28.66 -12.95 48.15
N LEU A 43 -27.69 -12.14 47.69
CA LEU A 43 -27.09 -11.05 48.46
C LEU A 43 -27.22 -9.74 47.70
N THR A 44 -27.82 -8.72 48.32
CA THR A 44 -27.92 -7.37 47.78
C THR A 44 -27.16 -6.38 48.66
N ILE A 45 -26.31 -5.55 48.05
CA ILE A 45 -25.64 -4.40 48.65
C ILE A 45 -26.09 -3.17 47.88
N ASP A 46 -26.81 -2.25 48.52
CA ASP A 46 -27.54 -1.18 47.81
C ASP A 46 -27.44 0.18 48.52
N GLU A 47 -28.05 1.18 47.89
CA GLU A 47 -28.17 2.59 48.26
C GLU A 47 -26.85 3.37 48.27
N ALA A 48 -26.16 3.43 49.40
CA ALA A 48 -24.98 4.29 49.57
C ALA A 48 -23.97 3.65 50.53
N CYS A 49 -23.81 2.32 50.44
CA CYS A 49 -22.84 1.61 51.26
C CYS A 49 -21.41 2.06 50.94
N ILE A 50 -20.60 2.29 51.97
CA ILE A 50 -19.25 2.84 51.86
C ILE A 50 -18.25 1.83 52.41
N PHE A 51 -17.24 1.51 51.61
CA PHE A 51 -16.08 0.70 51.97
C PHE A 51 -14.84 1.57 51.83
N THR A 52 -14.14 1.84 52.93
CA THR A 52 -12.97 2.72 52.96
C THR A 52 -11.79 1.98 53.56
N GLU A 53 -10.66 1.96 52.85
CA GLU A 53 -9.40 1.38 53.31
C GLU A 53 -9.52 -0.09 53.78
N CYS A 54 -10.47 -0.85 53.23
CA CYS A 54 -10.62 -2.27 53.53
C CYS A 54 -9.50 -3.09 52.88
N LYS A 55 -8.91 -4.05 53.62
CA LYS A 55 -7.73 -4.80 53.17
C LYS A 55 -7.85 -6.32 53.31
N SER A 56 -7.34 -7.04 52.32
CA SER A 56 -7.23 -8.50 52.32
C SER A 56 -5.81 -8.94 51.94
N SER A 57 -5.23 -9.88 52.68
CA SER A 57 -3.96 -10.53 52.30
C SER A 57 -4.11 -11.58 51.19
N LEU A 58 -5.33 -11.79 50.68
CA LEU A 58 -5.63 -12.62 49.52
C LEU A 58 -6.47 -11.80 48.53
N SER A 59 -7.70 -12.21 48.25
CA SER A 59 -8.56 -11.55 47.25
C SER A 59 -9.74 -10.80 47.88
N GLY A 60 -10.17 -9.73 47.22
CA GLY A 60 -11.35 -8.95 47.63
C GLY A 60 -11.05 -8.06 48.83
N GLY A 61 -10.41 -6.91 48.60
CA GLY A 61 -10.00 -6.03 49.71
C GLY A 61 -11.18 -5.52 50.53
N ALA A 62 -12.34 -5.26 49.92
CA ALA A 62 -13.59 -5.02 50.62
C ALA A 62 -14.45 -6.30 50.69
N LEU A 63 -14.68 -6.95 49.55
CA LEU A 63 -15.66 -8.01 49.39
C LEU A 63 -15.06 -9.19 48.63
N TYR A 64 -15.27 -10.39 49.16
CA TYR A 64 -15.08 -11.64 48.44
C TYR A 64 -16.38 -12.44 48.43
N ALA A 65 -16.80 -12.93 47.27
CA ALA A 65 -17.97 -13.79 47.14
C ALA A 65 -17.77 -15.00 46.21
N THR A 66 -18.47 -16.09 46.51
CA THR A 66 -18.67 -17.23 45.59
C THR A 66 -20.16 -17.48 45.44
N LEU A 67 -20.65 -17.54 44.20
CA LEU A 67 -22.04 -17.82 43.84
C LEU A 67 -22.13 -19.17 43.12
N GLN A 68 -23.07 -20.01 43.54
CA GLN A 68 -23.32 -21.34 42.97
C GLN A 68 -24.81 -21.64 42.91
N ASP A 69 -25.18 -22.48 41.94
CA ASP A 69 -26.50 -23.08 41.73
C ASP A 69 -27.63 -22.03 41.76
N GLU A 70 -27.73 -21.24 40.68
CA GLU A 70 -28.75 -20.20 40.49
C GLU A 70 -28.71 -19.06 41.53
N ALA A 71 -27.57 -18.87 42.22
CA ALA A 71 -27.39 -17.78 43.17
C ALA A 71 -27.31 -16.41 42.48
N THR A 72 -27.75 -15.36 43.18
CA THR A 72 -27.69 -13.98 42.69
C THR A 72 -26.95 -13.05 43.64
N MET A 73 -26.18 -12.13 43.09
CA MET A 73 -25.59 -11.04 43.86
C MET A 73 -25.76 -9.71 43.13
N LEU A 74 -26.24 -8.70 43.85
CA LEU A 74 -26.44 -7.35 43.34
C LEU A 74 -25.62 -6.35 44.17
N ILE A 75 -24.84 -5.51 43.50
CA ILE A 75 -24.24 -4.30 44.05
C ILE A 75 -24.84 -3.12 43.27
N ASP A 76 -25.64 -2.29 43.92
CA ASP A 76 -26.44 -1.25 43.26
C ASP A 76 -26.39 0.08 44.01
N GLY A 77 -27.04 1.09 43.44
CA GLY A 77 -27.12 2.44 43.96
C GLY A 77 -25.82 3.21 43.77
N SER A 78 -25.42 3.92 44.80
CA SER A 78 -24.25 4.79 44.88
C SER A 78 -23.20 4.22 45.84
N CYS A 79 -22.99 2.90 45.81
CA CYS A 79 -21.98 2.27 46.65
C CYS A 79 -20.57 2.81 46.32
N ILE A 80 -19.77 3.06 47.36
CA ILE A 80 -18.43 3.67 47.22
C ILE A 80 -17.38 2.74 47.81
N PHE A 81 -16.35 2.44 47.02
CA PHE A 81 -15.16 1.70 47.41
C PHE A 81 -13.95 2.62 47.27
N THR A 82 -13.37 3.05 48.38
CA THR A 82 -12.24 3.98 48.41
C THR A 82 -11.02 3.30 49.01
N GLU A 83 -9.90 3.34 48.28
CA GLU A 83 -8.57 2.91 48.75
C GLU A 83 -8.57 1.48 49.32
N CYS A 84 -9.44 0.62 48.81
CA CYS A 84 -9.48 -0.80 49.16
C CYS A 84 -8.32 -1.56 48.49
N GLU A 85 -7.74 -2.53 49.21
CA GLU A 85 -6.50 -3.18 48.81
C GLU A 85 -6.55 -4.71 48.96
N SER A 86 -6.03 -5.43 47.96
CA SER A 86 -5.85 -6.89 48.02
C SER A 86 -4.46 -7.32 47.55
N ASP A 87 -3.83 -8.26 48.25
CA ASP A 87 -2.52 -8.82 47.83
C ASP A 87 -2.62 -9.79 46.64
N GLN A 88 -3.84 -10.18 46.23
CA GLN A 88 -4.07 -11.02 45.06
C GLN A 88 -4.85 -10.26 43.98
N GLY A 89 -6.17 -10.45 43.90
CA GLY A 89 -7.00 -9.76 42.92
C GLY A 89 -8.29 -9.21 43.51
N GLY A 90 -8.86 -8.23 42.80
CA GLY A 90 -10.06 -7.51 43.22
C GLY A 90 -9.76 -6.63 44.42
N GLY A 91 -9.07 -5.51 44.19
CA GLY A 91 -8.67 -4.61 45.28
C GLY A 91 -9.85 -4.14 46.12
N ALA A 92 -11.04 -3.99 45.53
CA ALA A 92 -12.29 -3.88 46.26
C ALA A 92 -13.08 -5.19 46.26
N VAL A 93 -13.41 -5.71 45.07
CA VAL A 93 -14.41 -6.77 44.90
C VAL A 93 -13.79 -7.96 44.18
N TYR A 94 -13.93 -9.15 44.75
CA TYR A 94 -13.59 -10.40 44.08
C TYR A 94 -14.82 -11.33 44.08
N VAL A 95 -15.22 -11.84 42.92
CA VAL A 95 -16.39 -12.73 42.81
C VAL A 95 -16.14 -13.89 41.84
N ASN A 96 -16.41 -15.11 42.30
CA ASN A 96 -16.56 -16.27 41.41
C ASN A 96 -18.04 -16.60 41.22
N VAL A 97 -18.47 -16.81 39.99
CA VAL A 97 -19.86 -17.11 39.61
C VAL A 97 -19.90 -18.43 38.82
N TYR A 98 -20.72 -19.36 39.28
CA TYR A 98 -20.82 -20.72 38.74
C TYR A 98 -22.27 -21.16 38.55
N SER A 99 -22.52 -22.17 37.72
CA SER A 99 -23.79 -22.93 37.68
C SER A 99 -25.03 -22.05 37.56
N ASP A 100 -25.16 -21.34 36.44
CA ASP A 100 -26.29 -20.46 36.10
C ASP A 100 -26.53 -19.29 37.09
N SER A 101 -25.58 -19.04 38.00
CA SER A 101 -25.60 -17.91 38.92
C SER A 101 -25.31 -16.57 38.22
N GLN A 102 -25.64 -15.47 38.90
CA GLN A 102 -25.54 -14.12 38.33
C GLN A 102 -24.95 -13.09 39.29
N LEU A 103 -23.99 -12.29 38.80
CA LEU A 103 -23.52 -11.07 39.47
C LEU A 103 -23.95 -9.85 38.67
N THR A 104 -24.55 -8.86 39.34
CA THR A 104 -24.82 -7.53 38.78
C THR A 104 -24.16 -6.44 39.62
N ILE A 105 -23.40 -5.56 39.00
CA ILE A 105 -22.88 -4.32 39.57
C ILE A 105 -23.43 -3.16 38.73
N GLN A 106 -24.30 -2.33 39.27
CA GLN A 106 -24.98 -1.29 38.50
C GLN A 106 -25.18 -0.01 39.33
N GLY A 107 -25.94 0.95 38.82
CA GLY A 107 -26.09 2.26 39.44
C GLY A 107 -24.91 3.18 39.13
N THR A 108 -24.56 4.00 40.11
CA THR A 108 -23.45 4.95 40.09
C THR A 108 -22.35 4.52 41.07
N CYS A 109 -22.08 3.21 41.15
CA CYS A 109 -21.05 2.69 42.04
C CYS A 109 -19.67 3.28 41.69
N GLU A 110 -18.93 3.72 42.70
CA GLU A 110 -17.60 4.32 42.52
C GLU A 110 -16.50 3.46 43.15
N PHE A 111 -15.49 3.13 42.36
CA PHE A 111 -14.25 2.50 42.80
C PHE A 111 -13.12 3.52 42.64
N PHE A 112 -12.69 4.09 43.75
CA PHE A 112 -11.68 5.15 43.78
C PHE A 112 -10.38 4.64 44.41
N LYS A 113 -9.29 4.67 43.64
CA LYS A 113 -7.94 4.28 44.09
C LYS A 113 -7.83 2.88 44.70
N CYS A 114 -8.71 1.96 44.31
CA CYS A 114 -8.59 0.57 44.71
C CYS A 114 -7.35 -0.06 44.06
N THR A 115 -6.65 -0.92 44.81
CA THR A 115 -5.37 -1.49 44.38
C THR A 115 -5.30 -3.00 44.56
N SER A 116 -4.73 -3.70 43.57
CA SER A 116 -4.38 -5.12 43.68
C SER A 116 -2.97 -5.43 43.17
N ILE A 117 -2.41 -6.57 43.56
CA ILE A 117 -1.10 -7.00 43.03
C ILE A 117 -1.25 -7.66 41.65
N TYR A 118 -2.16 -8.62 41.46
CA TYR A 118 -2.13 -9.44 40.25
C TYR A 118 -3.21 -9.12 39.22
N LEU A 119 -4.47 -8.99 39.64
CA LEU A 119 -5.61 -8.84 38.72
C LEU A 119 -6.70 -7.94 39.29
N GLY A 120 -7.16 -6.96 38.52
CA GLY A 120 -8.34 -6.17 38.90
C GLY A 120 -8.07 -5.25 40.09
N GLY A 121 -7.60 -4.02 39.85
CA GLY A 121 -7.35 -3.08 40.95
C GLY A 121 -8.63 -2.72 41.71
N ALA A 122 -9.77 -2.68 41.02
CA ALA A 122 -11.08 -2.56 41.65
C ALA A 122 -11.78 -3.93 41.77
N ALA A 123 -12.03 -4.59 40.66
CA ALA A 123 -12.84 -5.81 40.61
C ALA A 123 -12.11 -6.96 39.91
N ASN A 124 -12.23 -8.17 40.45
CA ASN A 124 -11.82 -9.39 39.77
C ASN A 124 -12.97 -10.40 39.75
N THR A 125 -13.40 -10.81 38.56
CA THR A 125 -14.61 -11.61 38.38
C THR A 125 -14.38 -12.82 37.48
N VAL A 126 -14.84 -13.99 37.89
CA VAL A 126 -14.77 -15.22 37.10
C VAL A 126 -16.17 -15.76 36.88
N ALA A 127 -16.54 -15.98 35.62
CA ALA A 127 -17.79 -16.59 35.20
C ALA A 127 -17.52 -17.95 34.56
N THR A 128 -18.16 -19.00 35.07
CA THR A 128 -18.13 -20.36 34.49
C THR A 128 -19.55 -20.92 34.42
N GLN A 129 -20.05 -21.21 33.22
CA GLN A 129 -21.46 -21.49 32.95
C GLN A 129 -22.39 -20.49 33.69
N SER A 130 -22.13 -19.19 33.53
CA SER A 130 -22.81 -18.15 34.33
C SER A 130 -22.80 -16.77 33.66
N GLN A 131 -23.39 -15.77 34.32
CA GLN A 131 -23.51 -14.41 33.79
C GLN A 131 -23.01 -13.34 34.77
N ILE A 132 -22.33 -12.32 34.23
CA ILE A 132 -21.90 -11.13 34.97
C ILE A 132 -22.27 -9.89 34.17
N LEU A 133 -22.89 -8.92 34.85
CA LEU A 133 -23.25 -7.62 34.32
C LEU A 133 -22.60 -6.51 35.16
N ILE A 134 -21.89 -5.60 34.51
CA ILE A 134 -21.47 -4.32 35.08
C ILE A 134 -22.12 -3.23 34.23
N ALA A 135 -22.99 -2.41 34.80
CA ALA A 135 -23.91 -1.60 34.01
C ALA A 135 -24.06 -0.14 34.49
N GLU A 136 -24.81 0.60 33.70
CA GLU A 136 -25.26 1.97 33.95
C GLU A 136 -24.14 3.01 33.96
N ALA A 137 -23.71 3.50 35.12
CA ALA A 137 -22.77 4.61 35.23
C ALA A 137 -21.71 4.34 36.31
N CYS A 138 -21.26 3.09 36.41
CA CYS A 138 -20.20 2.69 37.32
C CYS A 138 -18.88 3.41 36.96
N VAL A 139 -18.17 3.90 37.97
CA VAL A 139 -16.93 4.69 37.80
C VAL A 139 -15.76 3.96 38.44
N PHE A 140 -14.72 3.72 37.64
CA PHE A 140 -13.44 3.18 38.05
C PHE A 140 -12.38 4.26 37.89
N ASN A 141 -12.00 4.88 39.00
CA ASN A 141 -11.19 6.08 39.00
C ASN A 141 -9.87 5.83 39.74
N GLN A 142 -8.75 5.98 39.03
CA GLN A 142 -7.40 5.81 39.54
C GLN A 142 -7.15 4.42 40.15
N CYS A 143 -7.87 3.39 39.71
CA CYS A 143 -7.62 2.02 40.14
C CYS A 143 -6.29 1.51 39.58
N VAL A 144 -5.57 0.74 40.38
CA VAL A 144 -4.23 0.26 40.03
C VAL A 144 -4.12 -1.24 40.24
N SER A 145 -3.59 -1.96 39.26
CA SER A 145 -3.07 -3.31 39.48
C SER A 145 -1.57 -3.30 39.24
N LYS A 146 -0.78 -4.04 40.02
CA LYS A 146 0.63 -4.24 39.65
C LYS A 146 0.75 -5.12 38.41
N GLY A 147 -0.14 -6.11 38.25
CA GLY A 147 -0.25 -7.00 37.11
C GLY A 147 -1.22 -6.50 36.03
N GLN A 148 -2.39 -7.15 35.93
CA GLN A 148 -3.31 -7.00 34.79
C GLN A 148 -4.65 -6.42 35.24
N GLY A 149 -5.36 -5.67 34.38
CA GLY A 149 -6.69 -5.17 34.74
C GLY A 149 -6.62 -4.11 35.84
N GLY A 150 -6.09 -2.93 35.53
CA GLY A 150 -5.94 -1.87 36.55
C GLY A 150 -7.26 -1.50 37.23
N ALA A 151 -8.40 -1.56 36.53
CA ALA A 151 -9.71 -1.57 37.17
C ALA A 151 -10.30 -2.98 37.28
N ILE A 152 -10.49 -3.66 36.16
CA ILE A 152 -11.21 -4.94 36.12
C ILE A 152 -10.32 -6.05 35.54
N GLY A 153 -10.21 -7.16 36.27
CA GLY A 153 -9.75 -8.43 35.72
C GLY A 153 -10.94 -9.38 35.58
N CYS A 154 -11.12 -10.02 34.43
CA CYS A 154 -12.22 -10.95 34.25
C CYS A 154 -11.91 -12.17 33.38
N ILE A 155 -12.61 -13.28 33.67
CA ILE A 155 -12.54 -14.52 32.91
C ILE A 155 -13.97 -14.99 32.62
N SER A 156 -14.29 -15.16 31.34
CA SER A 156 -15.52 -15.80 30.87
C SER A 156 -15.17 -17.16 30.27
N ASP A 157 -15.65 -18.23 30.88
CA ASP A 157 -15.31 -19.61 30.52
C ASP A 157 -16.55 -20.51 30.51
N GLN A 158 -16.52 -21.60 29.73
CA GLN A 158 -17.58 -22.61 29.63
C GLN A 158 -18.99 -22.01 29.44
N ASP A 159 -19.31 -21.55 28.23
CA ASP A 159 -20.63 -20.99 27.89
C ASP A 159 -21.06 -19.80 28.77
N SER A 160 -20.12 -19.01 29.28
CA SER A 160 -20.41 -17.83 30.11
C SER A 160 -20.53 -16.55 29.31
N GLN A 161 -21.16 -15.53 29.92
CA GLN A 161 -21.20 -14.18 29.39
C GLN A 161 -20.82 -13.15 30.45
N ILE A 162 -19.87 -12.28 30.12
CA ILE A 162 -19.57 -11.07 30.88
C ILE A 162 -19.91 -9.85 30.02
N THR A 163 -20.73 -8.95 30.55
CA THR A 163 -21.16 -7.72 29.86
C THR A 163 -20.83 -6.50 30.70
N ILE A 164 -20.19 -5.52 30.08
CA ILE A 164 -19.99 -4.17 30.60
C ILE A 164 -20.81 -3.24 29.71
N ASP A 165 -21.86 -2.65 30.27
CA ASP A 165 -22.86 -1.86 29.55
C ASP A 165 -23.06 -0.50 30.22
N GLY A 166 -23.68 0.42 29.50
CA GLY A 166 -23.90 1.79 29.91
C GLY A 166 -22.67 2.68 29.80
N ALA A 167 -22.81 3.90 30.31
CA ALA A 167 -21.78 4.93 30.34
C ALA A 167 -20.79 4.69 31.51
N CYS A 168 -20.28 3.46 31.63
CA CYS A 168 -19.23 3.16 32.60
C CYS A 168 -17.95 3.95 32.26
N ILE A 169 -17.28 4.47 33.29
CA ILE A 169 -16.11 5.34 33.13
C ILE A 169 -14.87 4.69 33.75
N PHE A 170 -13.81 4.56 32.97
CA PHE A 170 -12.49 4.13 33.39
C PHE A 170 -11.54 5.32 33.25
N TYR A 171 -11.23 5.95 34.38
CA TYR A 171 -10.42 7.16 34.39
C TYR A 171 -9.09 6.93 35.10
N LYS A 172 -7.98 7.15 34.39
CA LYS A 172 -6.61 7.06 34.95
C LYS A 172 -6.29 5.72 35.60
N CYS A 173 -6.86 4.63 35.11
CA CYS A 173 -6.53 3.29 35.59
C CYS A 173 -5.13 2.90 35.10
N LYS A 174 -4.36 2.18 35.93
CA LYS A 174 -2.94 1.88 35.66
C LYS A 174 -2.53 0.44 35.95
N CYS A 175 -1.55 -0.03 35.18
CA CYS A 175 -0.76 -1.23 35.47
C CYS A 175 0.72 -0.86 35.64
N THR A 176 1.35 -1.27 36.74
CA THR A 176 2.63 -0.66 37.17
C THR A 176 3.85 -1.57 37.23
N GLU A 177 3.75 -2.91 37.21
CA GLU A 177 4.95 -3.77 37.16
C GLU A 177 5.49 -3.97 35.74
N GLU A 178 6.77 -4.35 35.64
CA GLU A 178 7.53 -4.38 34.39
C GLU A 178 7.28 -5.62 33.52
N TRP A 179 6.72 -6.69 34.08
CA TRP A 179 6.58 -7.97 33.37
C TRP A 179 5.11 -8.30 33.10
N ASN A 180 4.74 -8.33 31.83
CA ASN A 180 3.45 -8.84 31.34
C ASN A 180 2.19 -8.06 31.78
N THR A 181 2.36 -6.77 32.11
CA THR A 181 1.28 -5.85 32.44
C THR A 181 0.46 -5.49 31.21
N ARG A 182 -0.87 -5.69 31.28
CA ARG A 182 -1.78 -5.47 30.14
C ARG A 182 -3.17 -5.05 30.61
N GLY A 183 -3.83 -4.19 29.83
CA GLY A 183 -5.25 -3.83 30.02
C GLY A 183 -5.52 -3.02 31.28
N CYS A 184 -5.05 -1.77 31.38
CA CYS A 184 -5.14 -1.01 32.65
C CYS A 184 -6.56 -0.59 33.02
N GLY A 185 -7.46 -0.41 32.06
CA GLY A 185 -8.89 -0.44 32.36
C GLY A 185 -9.32 -1.88 32.64
N ILE A 186 -9.31 -2.70 31.60
CA ILE A 186 -9.84 -4.07 31.66
C ILE A 186 -8.85 -5.09 31.11
N TYR A 187 -8.69 -6.19 31.82
CA TYR A 187 -8.07 -7.40 31.32
C TYR A 187 -9.10 -8.54 31.27
N ALA A 188 -9.34 -9.09 30.09
CA ALA A 188 -10.35 -10.11 29.85
C ALA A 188 -9.77 -11.37 29.18
N ARG A 189 -10.23 -12.54 29.64
CA ARG A 189 -10.02 -13.84 28.96
C ARG A 189 -11.36 -14.47 28.62
N VAL A 190 -11.49 -14.95 27.39
CA VAL A 190 -12.74 -15.51 26.84
C VAL A 190 -12.46 -16.87 26.22
N TYR A 191 -12.96 -17.93 26.85
CA TYR A 191 -12.67 -19.31 26.48
C TYR A 191 -13.93 -20.16 26.35
N THR A 192 -13.82 -21.26 25.60
CA THR A 192 -14.81 -22.33 25.58
C THR A 192 -16.23 -21.81 25.33
N ASP A 193 -16.43 -21.27 24.13
CA ASP A 193 -17.70 -20.77 23.58
C ASP A 193 -18.33 -19.60 24.36
N SER A 194 -17.53 -18.88 25.15
CA SER A 194 -17.98 -17.76 25.98
C SER A 194 -18.01 -16.39 25.26
N LEU A 195 -18.68 -15.42 25.89
CA LEU A 195 -18.86 -14.06 25.41
C LEU A 195 -18.31 -13.00 26.38
N PHE A 196 -17.65 -11.99 25.81
CA PHE A 196 -17.31 -10.75 26.51
C PHE A 196 -17.81 -9.55 25.69
N ILE A 197 -18.59 -8.66 26.31
CA ILE A 197 -19.23 -7.54 25.62
C ILE A 197 -18.93 -6.25 26.36
N ILE A 198 -18.51 -5.22 25.64
CA ILE A 198 -18.47 -3.83 26.10
C ILE A 198 -19.36 -3.00 25.18
N THR A 199 -20.35 -2.31 25.75
CA THR A 199 -21.33 -1.54 24.98
C THR A 199 -21.83 -0.32 25.78
N GLY A 200 -22.82 0.39 25.24
CA GLY A 200 -23.48 1.50 25.95
C GLY A 200 -22.65 2.79 26.06
N GLY A 201 -21.57 2.92 25.28
CA GLY A 201 -20.76 4.15 25.24
C GLY A 201 -19.76 4.29 26.39
N CYS A 202 -19.23 3.18 26.90
CA CYS A 202 -18.18 3.19 27.92
C CYS A 202 -16.99 4.09 27.53
N GLU A 203 -16.43 4.79 28.52
CA GLU A 203 -15.32 5.73 28.32
C GLU A 203 -14.05 5.24 29.02
N PHE A 204 -12.95 5.15 28.27
CA PHE A 204 -11.60 4.91 28.76
C PHE A 204 -10.78 6.16 28.54
N ASN A 205 -10.33 6.80 29.61
CA ASN A 205 -9.68 8.09 29.53
C ASN A 205 -8.40 8.15 30.39
N GLU A 206 -7.29 8.52 29.76
CA GLU A 206 -5.97 8.61 30.38
C GLU A 206 -5.51 7.30 31.06
N CYS A 207 -5.97 6.14 30.58
CA CYS A 207 -5.51 4.83 31.06
C CYS A 207 -4.11 4.51 30.51
N GLU A 208 -3.22 3.97 31.35
CA GLU A 208 -1.79 3.88 31.03
C GLU A 208 -1.12 2.60 31.54
N THR A 209 -0.41 1.89 30.64
CA THR A 209 0.52 0.80 30.96
C THR A 209 1.98 1.29 31.01
N GLU A 210 2.69 1.01 32.11
CA GLU A 210 4.13 1.33 32.28
C GLU A 210 5.06 0.42 31.45
N GLN A 211 4.66 -0.82 31.22
CA GLN A 211 5.29 -1.79 30.31
C GLN A 211 4.17 -2.67 29.71
N GLY A 212 4.39 -3.36 28.59
CA GLY A 212 3.40 -4.29 28.03
C GLY A 212 2.35 -3.67 27.09
N GLY A 213 1.08 -4.10 27.21
CA GLY A 213 0.09 -4.01 26.12
C GLY A 213 -1.29 -3.50 26.53
N GLY A 214 -1.86 -2.55 25.78
CA GLY A 214 -3.27 -2.15 25.92
C GLY A 214 -3.49 -1.25 27.12
N GLY A 215 -3.13 0.03 26.96
CA GLY A 215 -3.35 1.06 27.99
C GLY A 215 -4.78 1.10 28.50
N ALA A 216 -5.79 0.87 27.65
CA ALA A 216 -7.17 0.73 28.08
C ALA A 216 -7.57 -0.74 28.33
N ILE A 217 -7.45 -1.59 27.32
CA ILE A 217 -8.02 -2.95 27.37
C ILE A 217 -7.02 -3.97 26.84
N CYS A 218 -6.97 -5.13 27.50
CA CYS A 218 -6.36 -6.34 26.95
C CYS A 218 -7.37 -7.48 26.91
N ILE A 219 -7.56 -8.11 25.75
CA ILE A 219 -8.48 -9.23 25.56
C ILE A 219 -7.75 -10.43 24.97
N ILE A 220 -7.99 -11.62 25.52
CA ILE A 220 -7.56 -12.89 24.94
C ILE A 220 -8.81 -13.70 24.61
N VAL A 221 -8.99 -14.02 23.33
CA VAL A 221 -10.14 -14.78 22.83
C VAL A 221 -9.66 -16.10 22.24
N GLY A 222 -10.19 -17.19 22.78
CA GLY A 222 -9.81 -18.54 22.41
C GLY A 222 -8.51 -19.01 23.08
N GLN A 223 -8.35 -20.32 23.21
CA GLN A 223 -7.19 -20.96 23.80
C GLN A 223 -6.09 -21.15 22.77
N GLN A 224 -4.82 -20.91 23.14
CA GLN A 224 -3.69 -20.97 22.19
C GLN A 224 -3.28 -22.40 21.78
N TYR A 225 -3.50 -23.40 22.64
CA TYR A 225 -2.88 -24.73 22.51
C TYR A 225 -3.85 -25.90 22.28
N GLU A 226 -5.16 -25.64 22.19
CA GLU A 226 -6.13 -26.68 21.89
C GLU A 226 -6.22 -26.92 20.38
N THR A 227 -5.79 -28.11 19.95
CA THR A 227 -5.87 -28.54 18.55
C THR A 227 -7.10 -29.42 18.35
N GLY A 228 -8.05 -29.02 17.51
CA GLY A 228 -9.09 -29.91 16.97
C GLY A 228 -10.54 -29.54 17.24
N THR A 229 -10.82 -28.51 18.03
CA THR A 229 -12.17 -27.98 18.28
C THR A 229 -12.20 -26.52 17.85
N ILE A 230 -13.17 -26.12 17.02
CA ILE A 230 -13.37 -24.70 16.68
C ILE A 230 -14.06 -24.05 17.87
N GLU A 231 -13.37 -23.16 18.59
CA GLU A 231 -13.99 -22.36 19.64
C GLU A 231 -14.76 -21.19 19.01
N LYS A 232 -15.98 -20.95 19.49
CA LYS A 232 -16.86 -19.82 19.09
C LYS A 232 -16.76 -18.63 20.04
N SER A 233 -15.76 -18.65 20.93
CA SER A 233 -15.48 -17.58 21.87
C SER A 233 -15.42 -16.23 21.16
N LYS A 234 -16.08 -15.22 21.73
CA LYS A 234 -16.22 -13.92 21.06
C LYS A 234 -16.16 -12.74 22.02
N ALA A 235 -15.38 -11.74 21.63
CA ALA A 235 -15.38 -10.43 22.26
C ALA A 235 -16.04 -9.40 21.34
N ILE A 236 -16.85 -8.50 21.91
CA ILE A 236 -17.55 -7.42 21.20
C ILE A 236 -17.31 -6.10 21.92
N ILE A 237 -16.90 -5.08 21.19
CA ILE A 237 -16.79 -3.70 21.66
C ILE A 237 -17.58 -2.81 20.69
N ASN A 238 -18.72 -2.29 21.13
CA ASN A 238 -19.64 -1.52 20.30
C ASN A 238 -20.32 -0.40 21.10
N GLY A 239 -21.45 0.13 20.61
CA GLY A 239 -22.17 1.21 21.29
C GLY A 239 -21.44 2.55 21.37
N GLY A 240 -20.47 2.81 20.49
CA GLY A 240 -19.74 4.08 20.47
C GLY A 240 -18.77 4.28 21.64
N CYS A 241 -18.16 3.21 22.15
CA CYS A 241 -17.15 3.29 23.21
C CYS A 241 -16.00 4.24 22.83
N GLN A 242 -15.48 4.99 23.81
CA GLN A 242 -14.46 6.01 23.60
C GLN A 242 -13.16 5.64 24.30
N PHE A 243 -12.06 5.80 23.58
CA PHE A 243 -10.69 5.58 24.05
C PHE A 243 -9.90 6.86 23.84
N ASN A 244 -9.79 7.66 24.89
CA ASN A 244 -9.21 8.99 24.83
C ASN A 244 -7.89 9.01 25.59
N LEU A 245 -6.82 9.48 24.94
CA LEU A 245 -5.51 9.71 25.57
C LEU A 245 -4.94 8.47 26.28
N CYS A 246 -5.30 7.27 25.82
CA CYS A 246 -4.80 6.03 26.41
C CYS A 246 -3.39 5.73 25.89
N LYS A 247 -2.48 5.34 26.79
CA LYS A 247 -1.05 5.29 26.50
C LYS A 247 -0.40 3.97 26.91
N SER A 248 0.64 3.59 26.19
CA SER A 248 1.53 2.51 26.58
C SER A 248 2.97 2.84 26.29
N LYS A 249 3.85 2.65 27.28
CA LYS A 249 5.31 2.63 27.07
C LYS A 249 5.81 1.33 26.42
N GLY A 250 4.93 0.34 26.27
CA GLY A 250 5.16 -0.84 25.45
C GLY A 250 4.40 -0.76 24.13
N THR A 251 3.66 -1.82 23.80
CA THR A 251 2.73 -1.86 22.66
C THR A 251 1.37 -1.30 23.06
N CYS A 252 0.70 -0.63 22.14
CA CYS A 252 -0.73 -0.29 22.20
C CYS A 252 -1.25 0.54 23.38
N GLY A 253 -1.66 1.78 23.09
CA GLY A 253 -2.35 2.65 24.04
C GLY A 253 -3.81 2.26 24.27
N GLY A 254 -4.54 1.84 23.24
CA GLY A 254 -5.96 1.46 23.38
C GLY A 254 -6.16 -0.02 23.72
N ILE A 255 -6.45 -0.84 22.71
CA ILE A 255 -6.86 -2.25 22.84
C ILE A 255 -5.76 -3.18 22.33
N TYR A 256 -5.22 -3.98 23.24
CA TYR A 256 -4.37 -5.12 22.92
C TYR A 256 -5.21 -6.39 22.83
N THR A 257 -5.12 -7.14 21.73
CA THR A 257 -5.91 -8.38 21.57
C THR A 257 -5.09 -9.53 21.02
N MET A 258 -5.41 -10.73 21.51
CA MET A 258 -4.94 -12.00 20.95
C MET A 258 -6.13 -12.91 20.69
N VAL A 259 -6.26 -13.37 19.45
CA VAL A 259 -7.40 -14.16 18.97
C VAL A 259 -6.89 -15.46 18.35
N TYR A 260 -7.32 -16.59 18.91
CA TYR A 260 -6.83 -17.94 18.57
C TYR A 260 -7.97 -18.87 18.17
N ASN A 261 -7.66 -19.92 17.40
CA ASN A 261 -8.46 -21.15 17.26
C ASN A 261 -9.94 -20.96 16.94
N GLY A 262 -10.24 -20.03 16.02
CA GLY A 262 -11.61 -19.73 15.57
C GLY A 262 -12.35 -18.66 16.39
N GLY A 263 -11.74 -18.17 17.48
CA GLY A 263 -12.25 -17.05 18.25
C GLY A 263 -12.37 -15.77 17.43
N SER A 264 -13.14 -14.81 17.93
CA SER A 264 -13.33 -13.53 17.23
C SER A 264 -13.39 -12.29 18.13
N LEU A 265 -12.84 -11.18 17.62
CA LEU A 265 -13.05 -9.84 18.16
C LEU A 265 -13.80 -8.98 17.13
N LEU A 266 -14.89 -8.33 17.55
CA LEU A 266 -15.63 -7.33 16.77
C LEU A 266 -15.56 -5.96 17.46
N ILE A 267 -15.08 -4.95 16.74
CA ILE A 267 -15.17 -3.53 17.10
C ILE A 267 -16.08 -2.84 16.08
N ASP A 268 -17.18 -2.24 16.53
CA ASP A 268 -18.25 -1.74 15.66
C ASP A 268 -18.98 -0.52 16.26
N GLU A 269 -20.04 -0.05 15.59
CA GLU A 269 -20.99 0.97 16.06
C GLU A 269 -20.35 2.30 16.45
N GLY A 270 -19.29 2.69 15.74
CA GLY A 270 -18.72 4.03 15.86
C GLY A 270 -17.83 4.24 17.08
N CYS A 271 -17.14 3.21 17.54
CA CYS A 271 -16.10 3.36 18.56
C CYS A 271 -15.04 4.41 18.15
N ILE A 272 -14.61 5.22 19.11
CA ILE A 272 -13.70 6.36 18.89
C ILE A 272 -12.38 6.10 19.62
N PHE A 273 -11.28 6.26 18.90
CA PHE A 273 -9.93 6.26 19.45
C PHE A 273 -9.31 7.63 19.15
N ASP A 274 -9.13 8.47 20.17
CA ASP A 274 -8.55 9.80 20.03
C ASP A 274 -7.26 9.91 20.83
N GLN A 275 -6.18 10.26 20.13
CA GLN A 275 -4.86 10.51 20.70
C GLN A 275 -4.32 9.33 21.52
N CYS A 276 -4.61 8.11 21.08
CA CYS A 276 -4.01 6.90 21.65
C CYS A 276 -2.56 6.74 21.20
N GLU A 277 -1.66 6.45 22.14
CA GLU A 277 -0.21 6.51 21.92
C GLU A 277 0.50 5.23 22.37
N SER A 278 1.46 4.77 21.56
CA SER A 278 2.30 3.61 21.87
C SER A 278 3.78 3.93 21.59
N ALA A 279 4.66 3.65 22.57
CA ALA A 279 6.11 3.72 22.37
C ALA A 279 6.68 2.54 21.53
N GLN A 280 5.84 1.59 21.15
CA GLN A 280 6.16 0.56 20.16
C GLN A 280 5.15 0.60 19.01
N SER A 281 4.34 -0.45 18.83
CA SER A 281 3.41 -0.57 17.70
C SER A 281 1.93 -0.47 18.11
N GLY A 282 1.10 0.01 17.19
CA GLY A 282 -0.37 -0.04 17.28
C GLY A 282 -0.97 0.95 18.27
N GLY A 283 -0.85 2.26 18.03
CA GLY A 283 -1.25 3.30 18.99
C GLY A 283 -2.65 3.10 19.59
N ALA A 284 -3.65 2.82 18.76
CA ALA A 284 -5.00 2.50 19.20
C ALA A 284 -5.24 1.00 19.40
N ILE A 285 -4.82 0.15 18.45
CA ILE A 285 -5.09 -1.29 18.47
C ILE A 285 -3.83 -2.06 18.11
N PHE A 286 -3.53 -3.09 18.88
CA PHE A 286 -2.56 -4.13 18.54
C PHE A 286 -3.25 -5.47 18.53
N ALA A 287 -3.26 -6.13 17.38
CA ALA A 287 -4.01 -7.36 17.14
C ALA A 287 -3.11 -8.52 16.71
N LEU A 288 -3.22 -9.64 17.41
CA LEU A 288 -2.68 -10.93 16.99
C LEU A 288 -3.85 -11.85 16.59
N ALA A 289 -3.91 -12.27 15.33
CA ALA A 289 -4.91 -13.21 14.84
C ALA A 289 -4.24 -14.49 14.33
N GLN A 290 -4.43 -15.59 15.04
CA GLN A 290 -3.73 -16.85 14.76
C GLN A 290 -4.68 -18.05 14.68
N PHE A 291 -4.34 -19.03 13.84
CA PHE A 291 -5.01 -20.33 13.77
C PHE A 291 -6.54 -20.23 13.62
N GLY A 292 -7.02 -19.45 12.67
CA GLY A 292 -8.44 -19.20 12.41
C GLY A 292 -9.04 -18.04 13.20
N GLY A 293 -8.26 -17.37 14.06
CA GLY A 293 -8.69 -16.17 14.76
C GLY A 293 -9.09 -15.04 13.81
N LEU A 294 -10.17 -14.34 14.14
CA LEU A 294 -10.74 -13.25 13.35
C LEU A 294 -10.79 -11.93 14.13
N VAL A 295 -10.20 -10.87 13.57
CA VAL A 295 -10.35 -9.51 14.08
C VAL A 295 -11.11 -8.67 13.06
N THR A 296 -12.20 -8.03 13.50
CA THR A 296 -13.03 -7.17 12.66
C THR A 296 -13.17 -5.79 13.30
N VAL A 297 -12.84 -4.75 12.53
CA VAL A 297 -13.15 -3.34 12.84
C VAL A 297 -14.09 -2.84 11.75
N ARG A 298 -15.28 -2.36 12.08
CA ARG A 298 -16.21 -1.93 11.04
C ARG A 298 -17.14 -0.79 11.45
N GLY A 299 -18.00 -0.40 10.51
CA GLY A 299 -19.01 0.62 10.75
C GLY A 299 -18.40 2.02 10.64
N LEU A 300 -18.65 2.88 11.62
CA LEU A 300 -18.22 4.28 11.63
C LEU A 300 -17.08 4.54 12.63
N CYS A 301 -16.23 3.54 12.88
CA CYS A 301 -15.14 3.68 13.85
C CYS A 301 -14.17 4.79 13.45
N GLN A 302 -13.72 5.58 14.43
CA GLN A 302 -12.86 6.74 14.21
C GLN A 302 -11.52 6.58 14.94
N PHE A 303 -10.43 6.87 14.24
CA PHE A 303 -9.07 6.88 14.75
C PHE A 303 -8.49 8.27 14.45
N SER A 304 -8.38 9.10 15.47
CA SER A 304 -7.91 10.48 15.37
C SER A 304 -6.59 10.64 16.11
N GLN A 305 -5.57 11.12 15.39
CA GLN A 305 -4.28 11.50 15.96
C GLN A 305 -3.62 10.38 16.78
N CYS A 306 -3.85 9.12 16.39
CA CYS A 306 -3.22 7.97 17.03
C CYS A 306 -1.78 7.82 16.55
N THR A 307 -0.84 7.59 17.47
CA THR A 307 0.59 7.59 17.16
C THR A 307 1.32 6.36 17.70
N ALA A 308 2.30 5.88 16.93
CA ALA A 308 3.18 4.78 17.32
C ALA A 308 4.66 5.11 17.00
N GLU A 309 5.57 4.89 17.95
CA GLU A 309 7.01 5.09 17.71
C GLU A 309 7.65 3.98 16.85
N SER A 310 6.91 2.91 16.55
CA SER A 310 7.32 1.86 15.60
C SER A 310 6.37 1.76 14.41
N ASN A 311 5.41 0.82 14.43
CA ASN A 311 4.56 0.50 13.29
C ASN A 311 3.07 0.67 13.61
N GLY A 312 2.28 1.10 12.64
CA GLY A 312 0.83 1.20 12.74
C GLY A 312 0.38 2.25 13.74
N GLY A 313 0.32 3.52 13.32
CA GLY A 313 -0.03 4.63 14.23
C GLY A 313 -1.38 4.43 14.92
N ALA A 314 -2.37 3.90 14.20
CA ALA A 314 -3.62 3.45 14.77
C ALA A 314 -3.62 1.93 15.03
N ILE A 315 -3.43 1.11 14.00
CA ILE A 315 -3.61 -0.34 14.08
C ILE A 315 -2.32 -1.05 13.68
N TYR A 316 -1.85 -1.93 14.55
CA TYR A 316 -0.88 -2.96 14.20
C TYR A 316 -1.57 -4.32 14.20
N ALA A 317 -1.39 -5.11 13.16
CA ALA A 317 -1.90 -6.47 13.07
C ALA A 317 -0.80 -7.46 12.67
N SER A 318 -0.67 -8.56 13.42
CA SER A 318 0.13 -9.72 13.02
C SER A 318 -0.77 -10.93 12.81
N ILE A 319 -0.69 -11.50 11.62
CA ILE A 319 -1.61 -12.54 11.13
C ILE A 319 -0.82 -13.82 10.86
N THR A 320 -1.31 -14.95 11.38
CA THR A 320 -0.72 -16.28 11.13
C THR A 320 -1.84 -17.31 11.00
N GLN A 321 -2.20 -17.71 9.78
CA GLN A 321 -3.42 -18.51 9.53
C GLN A 321 -4.70 -17.87 10.11
N GLY A 322 -4.74 -16.54 10.25
CA GLY A 322 -5.88 -15.79 10.81
C GLY A 322 -6.50 -14.83 9.78
N SER A 323 -7.39 -13.94 10.23
CA SER A 323 -8.00 -12.95 9.34
C SER A 323 -8.18 -11.59 10.01
N LEU A 324 -8.04 -10.54 9.20
CA LEU A 324 -8.33 -9.15 9.56
C LEU A 324 -9.33 -8.56 8.57
N ILE A 325 -10.40 -7.97 9.09
CA ILE A 325 -11.41 -7.24 8.32
C ILE A 325 -11.52 -5.82 8.85
N ILE A 326 -11.37 -4.85 7.95
CA ILE A 326 -11.68 -3.44 8.17
C ILE A 326 -12.75 -3.05 7.15
N ASP A 327 -13.96 -2.70 7.60
CA ASP A 327 -15.12 -2.53 6.71
C ASP A 327 -15.98 -1.31 7.10
N GLY A 328 -16.90 -0.90 6.24
CA GLY A 328 -17.79 0.22 6.47
C GLY A 328 -17.16 1.55 6.07
N ALA A 329 -17.30 2.56 6.92
CA ALA A 329 -16.78 3.91 6.71
C ALA A 329 -15.92 4.32 7.90
N CYS A 330 -14.92 3.49 8.21
CA CYS A 330 -13.94 3.80 9.24
C CYS A 330 -13.08 4.99 8.81
N GLU A 331 -12.78 5.89 9.74
CA GLU A 331 -11.99 7.09 9.49
C GLU A 331 -10.66 7.04 10.25
N PHE A 332 -9.56 7.28 9.55
CA PHE A 332 -8.22 7.43 10.09
C PHE A 332 -7.74 8.84 9.76
N TYR A 333 -7.70 9.71 10.77
CA TYR A 333 -7.34 11.11 10.64
C TYR A 333 -6.05 11.40 11.38
N LYS A 334 -5.03 11.87 10.65
CA LYS A 334 -3.72 12.26 11.22
C LYS A 334 -3.04 11.19 12.07
N CYS A 335 -3.23 9.93 11.73
CA CYS A 335 -2.50 8.84 12.37
C CYS A 335 -1.07 8.80 11.85
N SER A 336 -0.10 8.56 12.73
CA SER A 336 1.32 8.54 12.33
C SER A 336 2.14 7.44 12.97
N SER A 337 3.12 6.92 12.23
CA SER A 337 4.13 5.99 12.73
C SER A 337 5.54 6.33 12.26
N GLN A 338 6.56 5.76 12.91
CA GLN A 338 7.96 5.99 12.53
C GLN A 338 8.45 5.05 11.43
N TYR A 339 8.05 3.77 11.40
CA TYR A 339 8.69 2.79 10.51
C TYR A 339 7.76 2.22 9.43
N GLY A 340 6.48 2.07 9.72
CA GLY A 340 5.61 1.34 8.81
C GLY A 340 4.14 1.58 9.08
N GLY A 341 3.41 1.98 8.05
CA GLY A 341 1.96 2.16 8.10
C GLY A 341 1.58 3.32 9.01
N GLY A 342 1.46 4.53 8.47
CA GLY A 342 1.13 5.69 9.30
C GLY A 342 -0.16 5.51 10.10
N ALA A 343 -1.18 4.89 9.49
CA ALA A 343 -2.37 4.44 10.19
C ALA A 343 -2.32 2.94 10.52
N ILE A 344 -2.10 2.08 9.51
CA ILE A 344 -2.25 0.64 9.63
C ILE A 344 -0.98 -0.06 9.18
N TYR A 345 -0.47 -0.94 10.02
CA TYR A 345 0.58 -1.88 9.67
C TYR A 345 0.09 -3.31 9.80
N ILE A 346 0.35 -4.12 8.78
CA ILE A 346 -0.04 -5.53 8.74
C ILE A 346 1.18 -6.39 8.42
N ASP A 347 1.50 -7.28 9.34
CA ASP A 347 2.52 -8.30 9.22
C ASP A 347 1.86 -9.67 9.05
N ASN A 348 1.89 -10.18 7.81
CA ASN A 348 1.35 -11.49 7.48
C ASN A 348 2.46 -12.54 7.41
N GLN A 349 2.49 -13.40 8.40
CA GLN A 349 3.46 -14.48 8.56
C GLN A 349 3.07 -15.75 7.76
N GLY A 350 1.94 -15.70 7.02
CA GLY A 350 1.50 -16.71 6.06
C GLY A 350 0.47 -17.70 6.60
N GLY A 351 0.23 -18.75 5.80
CA GLY A 351 -0.76 -19.79 6.07
C GLY A 351 -1.97 -19.70 5.14
N ILE A 352 -3.17 -19.95 5.66
CA ILE A 352 -4.42 -19.58 4.99
C ILE A 352 -4.89 -18.32 5.71
N SER A 353 -4.53 -17.15 5.18
CA SER A 353 -4.88 -15.86 5.78
C SER A 353 -5.70 -14.98 4.82
N SER A 354 -6.53 -14.11 5.38
CA SER A 354 -7.29 -13.13 4.62
C SER A 354 -7.21 -11.76 5.27
N ILE A 355 -6.85 -10.76 4.48
CA ILE A 355 -6.80 -9.36 4.88
C ILE A 355 -7.76 -8.61 3.97
N THR A 356 -8.80 -8.01 4.54
CA THR A 356 -9.78 -7.23 3.79
C THR A 356 -9.91 -5.84 4.38
N ILE A 357 -9.70 -4.81 3.57
CA ILE A 357 -9.99 -3.41 3.88
C ILE A 357 -10.99 -2.95 2.83
N GLN A 358 -12.24 -2.71 3.21
CA GLN A 358 -13.29 -2.43 2.26
C GLN A 358 -14.30 -1.38 2.74
N GLY A 359 -15.21 -1.01 1.84
CA GLY A 359 -16.18 0.04 2.08
C GLY A 359 -15.59 1.44 1.90
N ALA A 360 -16.31 2.46 2.35
CA ALA A 360 -15.92 3.86 2.25
C ALA A 360 -14.94 4.28 3.36
N CYS A 361 -13.92 3.46 3.64
CA CYS A 361 -12.90 3.80 4.63
C CYS A 361 -12.10 5.03 4.16
N VAL A 362 -11.81 5.95 5.07
CA VAL A 362 -11.10 7.21 4.77
C VAL A 362 -9.80 7.27 5.55
N PHE A 363 -8.70 7.48 4.84
CA PHE A 363 -7.37 7.75 5.39
C PHE A 363 -7.01 9.18 5.01
N ASN A 364 -6.97 10.07 5.99
CA ASN A 364 -6.78 11.49 5.77
C ASN A 364 -5.57 12.00 6.57
N GLN A 365 -4.59 12.55 5.87
CA GLN A 365 -3.36 13.10 6.46
C GLN A 365 -2.60 12.09 7.32
N CYS A 366 -2.63 10.81 6.95
CA CYS A 366 -1.85 9.78 7.64
C CYS A 366 -0.39 9.80 7.16
N GLU A 367 0.55 9.59 8.08
CA GLU A 367 1.98 9.78 7.79
C GLU A 367 2.88 8.67 8.35
N CYS A 368 3.76 8.14 7.51
CA CYS A 368 4.93 7.37 7.92
C CYS A 368 6.15 8.30 7.91
N VAL A 369 6.63 8.68 9.10
CA VAL A 369 7.57 9.79 9.30
C VAL A 369 9.04 9.36 9.14
N GLY A 370 9.37 8.09 9.34
CA GLY A 370 10.75 7.63 9.26
C GLY A 370 11.17 7.27 7.84
N ASN A 371 12.49 7.36 7.62
CA ASN A 371 13.16 7.08 6.34
C ASN A 371 13.37 5.57 6.10
N ILE A 372 12.37 4.76 6.39
CA ILE A 372 12.36 3.32 6.15
C ILE A 372 11.17 3.01 5.23
N LEU A 373 11.32 1.99 4.39
CA LEU A 373 10.27 1.55 3.48
C LEU A 373 8.94 1.36 4.24
N GLY A 374 7.95 2.20 3.95
CA GLY A 374 6.67 2.20 4.66
C GLY A 374 5.58 2.92 3.87
N GLY A 375 4.32 2.58 4.16
CA GLY A 375 3.15 3.23 3.58
C GLY A 375 2.64 4.36 4.45
N GLY A 376 2.35 5.52 3.86
CA GLY A 376 1.90 6.68 4.64
C GLY A 376 0.57 6.46 5.36
N ALA A 377 -0.34 5.69 4.77
CA ALA A 377 -1.53 5.19 5.47
C ALA A 377 -1.37 3.72 5.86
N ILE A 378 -1.08 2.85 4.88
CA ILE A 378 -1.12 1.40 5.06
C ILE A 378 0.20 0.80 4.60
N PHE A 379 0.80 -0.02 5.45
CA PHE A 379 1.90 -0.91 5.06
C PHE A 379 1.53 -2.37 5.32
N ILE A 380 1.67 -3.21 4.29
CA ILE A 380 1.42 -4.65 4.38
C ILE A 380 2.68 -5.41 3.92
N GLN A 381 3.10 -6.37 4.74
CA GLN A 381 4.18 -7.31 4.41
C GLN A 381 3.68 -8.74 4.48
N VAL A 382 3.98 -9.55 3.45
CA VAL A 382 3.64 -10.97 3.37
C VAL A 382 4.92 -11.79 3.18
N TYR A 383 5.32 -12.55 4.20
CA TYR A 383 6.65 -13.17 4.29
C TYR A 383 6.75 -14.60 3.77
N GLN A 384 5.69 -15.39 3.83
CA GLN A 384 5.75 -16.82 3.53
C GLN A 384 4.80 -17.20 2.41
N LYS A 385 5.18 -18.21 1.62
CA LYS A 385 4.30 -18.85 0.62
C LYS A 385 3.13 -19.56 1.32
N GLY A 386 2.06 -18.83 1.57
CA GLY A 386 0.73 -19.39 1.84
C GLY A 386 0.08 -19.82 0.53
N ILE A 387 -0.61 -20.96 0.54
CA ILE A 387 -1.27 -21.51 -0.66
C ILE A 387 -2.47 -20.63 -1.09
N LEU A 388 -2.99 -19.77 -0.21
CA LEU A 388 -4.26 -19.05 -0.39
C LEU A 388 -4.30 -17.64 0.24
N ASP A 389 -3.17 -16.99 0.49
CA ASP A 389 -3.18 -15.66 1.13
C ASP A 389 -3.79 -14.61 0.19
N GLN A 390 -4.82 -13.90 0.65
CA GLN A 390 -5.48 -12.84 -0.12
C GLN A 390 -5.52 -11.54 0.67
N THR A 391 -4.98 -10.48 0.07
CA THR A 391 -5.13 -9.10 0.52
C THR A 391 -6.06 -8.35 -0.44
N LYS A 392 -7.16 -7.80 0.09
CA LYS A 392 -8.12 -7.02 -0.69
C LYS A 392 -8.30 -5.63 -0.11
N ILE A 393 -8.18 -4.60 -0.95
CA ILE A 393 -8.48 -3.19 -0.64
C ILE A 393 -9.56 -2.73 -1.63
N SER A 394 -10.77 -2.40 -1.17
CA SER A 394 -11.92 -2.22 -2.06
C SER A 394 -13.01 -1.29 -1.53
N GLY A 395 -14.09 -1.10 -2.30
CA GLY A 395 -15.32 -0.48 -1.79
C GLY A 395 -15.30 1.06 -1.69
N ALA A 396 -14.46 1.71 -2.49
CA ALA A 396 -14.29 3.17 -2.56
C ALA A 396 -13.55 3.78 -1.36
N CYS A 397 -12.52 3.08 -0.85
CA CYS A 397 -11.57 3.65 0.09
C CYS A 397 -10.95 4.95 -0.45
N VAL A 398 -10.79 5.95 0.41
CA VAL A 398 -10.21 7.25 0.06
C VAL A 398 -8.92 7.46 0.85
N PHE A 399 -7.85 7.81 0.14
CA PHE A 399 -6.57 8.21 0.69
C PHE A 399 -6.33 9.67 0.30
N GLU A 400 -6.43 10.56 1.28
CA GLU A 400 -6.33 12.01 1.10
C GLU A 400 -5.08 12.52 1.83
N GLN A 401 -4.17 13.14 1.10
CA GLN A 401 -2.99 13.82 1.66
C GLN A 401 -2.11 12.91 2.54
N CYS A 402 -2.08 11.60 2.25
CA CYS A 402 -1.21 10.66 2.94
C CYS A 402 0.25 10.82 2.51
N LYS A 403 1.18 10.61 3.43
CA LYS A 403 2.60 10.91 3.22
C LYS A 403 3.55 9.81 3.71
N SER A 404 4.58 9.49 2.93
CA SER A 404 5.68 8.59 3.32
C SER A 404 7.05 9.16 2.91
N GLU A 405 8.09 8.95 3.73
CA GLU A 405 9.45 9.40 3.43
C GLU A 405 10.25 8.43 2.54
N ALA A 406 9.91 7.13 2.49
CA ALA A 406 10.72 6.15 1.74
C ALA A 406 9.94 5.05 1.01
N GLY A 407 8.62 4.95 1.19
CA GLY A 407 7.77 3.98 0.48
C GLY A 407 6.53 4.63 -0.12
N GLY A 408 5.45 3.85 -0.29
CA GLY A 408 4.24 4.36 -0.90
C GLY A 408 3.58 5.48 -0.08
N GLY A 409 3.23 6.60 -0.71
CA GLY A 409 2.68 7.76 0.02
C GLY A 409 1.35 7.46 0.71
N ALA A 410 0.51 6.58 0.14
CA ALA A 410 -0.64 6.01 0.85
C ALA A 410 -0.44 4.53 1.18
N ILE A 411 -0.23 3.67 0.18
CA ILE A 411 -0.10 2.23 0.38
C ILE A 411 1.30 1.76 -0.04
N CYS A 412 1.96 1.03 0.86
CA CYS A 412 3.13 0.24 0.56
C CYS A 412 2.78 -1.25 0.71
N TYR A 413 3.11 -2.07 -0.28
CA TYR A 413 2.83 -3.50 -0.26
C TYR A 413 4.06 -4.30 -0.68
N TYR A 414 4.47 -5.23 0.18
CA TYR A 414 5.59 -6.14 -0.10
C TYR A 414 5.13 -7.59 0.07
N SER A 415 5.30 -8.39 -0.98
CA SER A 415 4.74 -9.75 -0.99
C SER A 415 5.68 -10.75 -1.65
N LEU A 416 5.95 -11.83 -0.93
CA LEU A 416 6.64 -13.01 -1.44
C LEU A 416 5.66 -14.12 -1.88
N SER A 417 4.35 -13.86 -1.79
CA SER A 417 3.27 -14.81 -2.05
C SER A 417 1.88 -14.15 -2.09
N GLY A 418 0.83 -14.94 -2.28
CA GLY A 418 -0.56 -14.52 -2.13
C GLY A 418 -1.14 -13.80 -3.36
N GLN A 419 -2.24 -13.08 -3.17
CA GLN A 419 -2.84 -12.21 -4.19
C GLN A 419 -3.19 -10.85 -3.58
N LEU A 420 -2.85 -9.76 -4.28
CA LEU A 420 -3.32 -8.41 -3.95
C LEU A 420 -4.41 -7.96 -4.92
N ILE A 421 -5.56 -7.54 -4.39
CA ILE A 421 -6.64 -6.94 -5.17
C ILE A 421 -6.91 -5.53 -4.65
N ILE A 422 -6.79 -4.53 -5.52
CA ILE A 422 -7.22 -3.16 -5.27
C ILE A 422 -8.33 -2.82 -6.27
N ASP A 423 -9.57 -2.72 -5.81
CA ASP A 423 -10.73 -2.52 -6.68
C ASP A 423 -11.76 -1.52 -6.13
N GLY A 424 -12.91 -1.40 -6.80
CA GLY A 424 -14.07 -0.73 -6.24
C GLY A 424 -13.94 0.79 -6.15
N ALA A 425 -13.21 1.42 -7.07
CA ALA A 425 -13.06 2.88 -7.14
C ALA A 425 -12.34 3.53 -5.96
N CYS A 426 -11.30 2.85 -5.43
CA CYS A 426 -10.39 3.47 -4.47
C CYS A 426 -9.76 4.76 -5.05
N THR A 427 -9.71 5.82 -4.25
CA THR A 427 -9.19 7.13 -4.64
C THR A 427 -7.96 7.50 -3.84
N PHE A 428 -6.91 7.94 -4.52
CA PHE A 428 -5.67 8.46 -3.99
C PHE A 428 -5.55 9.92 -4.43
N ASN A 429 -5.67 10.86 -3.52
CA ASN A 429 -5.70 12.28 -3.83
C ASN A 429 -4.67 13.03 -2.99
N GLN A 430 -3.80 13.79 -3.68
CA GLN A 430 -2.74 14.61 -3.07
C GLN A 430 -1.78 13.83 -2.16
N CYS A 431 -1.64 12.52 -2.39
CA CYS A 431 -0.66 11.73 -1.65
C CYS A 431 0.77 12.12 -2.06
N LEU A 432 1.69 12.06 -1.11
CA LEU A 432 3.10 12.45 -1.28
C LEU A 432 4.02 11.31 -0.87
N SER A 433 5.03 11.02 -1.69
CA SER A 433 6.12 10.12 -1.32
C SER A 433 7.48 10.73 -1.63
N PHE A 434 8.41 10.67 -0.67
CA PHE A 434 9.83 10.93 -0.95
C PHE A 434 10.60 9.67 -1.39
N GLY A 435 9.88 8.61 -1.72
CA GLY A 435 10.38 7.43 -2.40
C GLY A 435 9.51 7.10 -3.63
N PRO A 436 9.25 5.81 -3.89
CA PRO A 436 8.41 5.39 -5.01
C PRO A 436 6.90 5.46 -4.69
N GLY A 437 6.08 5.78 -5.69
CA GLY A 437 4.62 5.62 -5.70
C GLY A 437 3.86 6.45 -4.66
N ALA A 438 3.38 7.65 -4.99
CA ALA A 438 2.71 8.46 -3.97
C ALA A 438 1.35 7.90 -3.55
N GLY A 439 0.57 7.34 -4.47
CA GLY A 439 -0.61 6.57 -4.11
C GLY A 439 -0.23 5.15 -3.68
N LEU A 440 0.57 4.48 -4.50
CA LEU A 440 0.79 3.05 -4.36
C LEU A 440 2.22 2.65 -4.74
N TYR A 441 2.91 1.99 -3.80
CA TYR A 441 4.15 1.29 -4.06
C TYR A 441 3.99 -0.21 -3.79
N VAL A 442 4.40 -1.03 -4.75
CA VAL A 442 4.22 -2.49 -4.71
C VAL A 442 5.49 -3.19 -5.15
N ASN A 443 5.90 -4.20 -4.38
CA ASN A 443 6.95 -5.15 -4.72
C ASN A 443 6.41 -6.58 -4.60
N LEU A 444 6.38 -7.30 -5.73
CA LEU A 444 5.81 -8.63 -5.89
C LEU A 444 6.87 -9.63 -6.31
N GLN A 445 6.89 -10.78 -5.63
CA GLN A 445 7.68 -11.94 -5.98
C GLN A 445 6.80 -13.20 -5.95
N GLU A 446 6.78 -13.96 -7.05
CA GLU A 446 5.97 -15.19 -7.22
C GLU A 446 4.46 -15.03 -6.88
N THR A 447 3.85 -13.91 -7.30
CA THR A 447 2.49 -13.55 -6.86
C THR A 447 1.72 -12.78 -7.94
N GLN A 448 0.42 -12.59 -7.71
CA GLN A 448 -0.48 -11.90 -8.62
C GLN A 448 -1.10 -10.65 -7.98
N MET A 449 -1.27 -9.61 -8.79
CA MET A 449 -1.96 -8.39 -8.39
C MET A 449 -3.01 -7.96 -9.42
N THR A 450 -4.11 -7.41 -8.95
CA THR A 450 -5.10 -6.72 -9.79
C THR A 450 -5.39 -5.33 -9.22
N ILE A 451 -5.32 -4.30 -10.07
CA ILE A 451 -5.82 -2.95 -9.80
C ILE A 451 -6.98 -2.69 -10.75
N SER A 452 -8.12 -2.23 -10.25
CA SER A 452 -9.25 -1.86 -11.12
C SER A 452 -10.03 -0.63 -10.67
N SER A 453 -10.39 0.21 -11.64
CA SER A 453 -11.22 1.42 -11.49
C SER A 453 -10.70 2.43 -10.47
N CYS A 454 -9.41 2.42 -10.16
CA CYS A 454 -8.81 3.31 -9.16
C CYS A 454 -8.52 4.70 -9.74
N ILE A 455 -8.53 5.70 -8.86
CA ILE A 455 -8.33 7.11 -9.21
C ILE A 455 -7.10 7.62 -8.48
N PHE A 456 -6.10 8.11 -9.21
CA PHE A 456 -4.91 8.78 -8.69
C PHE A 456 -4.93 10.23 -9.15
N GLN A 457 -4.95 11.17 -8.21
CA GLN A 457 -5.10 12.59 -8.48
C GLN A 457 -4.04 13.39 -7.73
N LYS A 458 -3.25 14.17 -8.47
CA LYS A 458 -2.26 15.10 -7.89
C LYS A 458 -1.28 14.41 -6.93
N CYS A 459 -0.98 13.14 -7.20
CA CYS A 459 -0.04 12.34 -6.45
C CYS A 459 1.40 12.72 -6.87
N ILE A 460 2.29 12.94 -5.90
CA ILE A 460 3.67 13.37 -6.17
C ILE A 460 4.65 12.40 -5.51
N SER A 461 5.55 11.80 -6.28
CA SER A 461 6.60 10.93 -5.76
C SER A 461 7.96 11.20 -6.38
N GLN A 462 9.04 10.66 -5.81
CA GLN A 462 10.34 10.68 -6.50
C GLN A 462 10.34 9.74 -7.72
N GLN A 463 9.67 8.59 -7.63
CA GLN A 463 9.57 7.59 -8.69
C GLN A 463 8.13 7.11 -8.88
N GLY A 464 7.56 7.27 -10.08
CA GLY A 464 6.19 6.83 -10.37
C GLY A 464 5.15 7.66 -9.61
N GLY A 465 4.74 8.82 -10.14
CA GLY A 465 4.00 9.83 -9.36
C GLY A 465 2.72 9.31 -8.71
N GLY A 466 1.87 8.62 -9.47
CA GLY A 466 0.69 7.94 -8.93
C GLY A 466 1.03 6.59 -8.30
N ALA A 467 1.65 5.69 -9.07
CA ALA A 467 2.01 4.36 -8.63
C ALA A 467 3.38 3.90 -9.16
N SER A 468 4.06 3.04 -8.38
CA SER A 468 5.28 2.35 -8.79
C SER A 468 5.17 0.86 -8.45
N LEU A 469 5.34 0.01 -9.47
CA LEU A 469 5.11 -1.44 -9.38
C LEU A 469 6.36 -2.20 -9.83
N TYR A 470 6.86 -3.06 -8.96
CA TYR A 470 8.00 -3.94 -9.22
C TYR A 470 7.57 -5.39 -9.10
N CYS A 471 7.77 -6.16 -10.17
CA CYS A 471 7.31 -7.55 -10.28
C CYS A 471 8.47 -8.44 -10.73
N SER A 472 8.74 -9.50 -9.99
CA SER A 472 9.81 -10.46 -10.29
C SER A 472 9.39 -11.89 -10.00
N TYR A 473 10.22 -12.87 -10.38
CA TYR A 473 9.98 -14.30 -10.24
C TYR A 473 8.59 -14.77 -10.71
N GLU A 474 8.31 -14.72 -12.02
CA GLU A 474 7.04 -15.19 -12.63
C GLU A 474 5.77 -14.53 -12.06
N SER A 475 5.89 -13.30 -11.54
CA SER A 475 4.75 -12.54 -11.01
C SER A 475 3.84 -12.01 -12.12
N SER A 476 2.57 -11.78 -11.82
CA SER A 476 1.64 -11.16 -12.78
C SER A 476 0.85 -9.98 -12.21
N VAL A 477 0.72 -8.92 -13.00
CA VAL A 477 -0.06 -7.72 -12.63
C VAL A 477 -1.05 -7.39 -13.72
N LEU A 478 -2.30 -7.13 -13.32
CA LEU A 478 -3.35 -6.61 -14.19
C LEU A 478 -3.84 -5.25 -13.67
N ILE A 479 -3.54 -4.18 -14.39
CA ILE A 479 -4.21 -2.89 -14.22
C ILE A 479 -5.34 -2.85 -15.25
N SER A 480 -6.58 -2.71 -14.79
CA SER A 480 -7.77 -2.81 -15.64
C SER A 480 -8.85 -1.83 -15.19
N GLY A 481 -9.99 -1.81 -15.91
CA GLY A 481 -11.18 -1.03 -15.57
C GLY A 481 -10.89 0.46 -15.37
N ALA A 482 -11.11 1.30 -16.37
CA ALA A 482 -11.06 2.78 -16.31
C ALA A 482 -10.20 3.45 -15.19
N CYS A 483 -8.98 2.98 -14.93
CA CYS A 483 -8.10 3.59 -13.93
C CYS A 483 -7.67 4.96 -14.43
N THR A 484 -7.66 5.97 -13.54
CA THR A 484 -7.32 7.35 -13.92
C THR A 484 -6.12 7.84 -13.15
N PHE A 485 -5.20 8.50 -13.84
CA PHE A 485 -4.05 9.21 -13.30
C PHE A 485 -4.14 10.64 -13.80
N ASP A 486 -4.51 11.59 -12.94
CA ASP A 486 -4.68 13.00 -13.30
C ASP A 486 -3.70 13.87 -12.50
N GLN A 487 -2.87 14.63 -13.22
CA GLN A 487 -1.90 15.57 -12.65
C GLN A 487 -0.92 14.92 -11.66
N CYS A 488 -0.62 13.63 -11.83
CA CYS A 488 0.40 12.94 -11.04
C CYS A 488 1.81 13.32 -11.51
N GLU A 489 2.76 13.37 -10.59
CA GLU A 489 4.10 13.88 -10.86
C GLU A 489 5.20 12.99 -10.26
N SER A 490 6.18 12.61 -11.09
CA SER A 490 7.45 12.06 -10.63
C SER A 490 8.53 13.14 -10.65
N THR A 491 9.28 13.29 -9.56
CA THR A 491 10.29 14.36 -9.43
C THR A 491 11.70 13.92 -9.77
N GLN A 492 11.99 12.62 -9.80
CA GLN A 492 13.35 12.11 -10.08
C GLN A 492 13.40 11.05 -11.18
N LEU A 493 12.52 10.05 -11.20
CA LEU A 493 12.61 8.91 -12.12
C LEU A 493 11.21 8.36 -12.45
N GLY A 494 11.11 7.57 -13.52
CA GLY A 494 9.89 6.87 -13.90
C GLY A 494 8.79 7.77 -14.47
N GLY A 495 7.60 7.20 -14.63
CA GLY A 495 6.43 7.85 -15.21
C GLY A 495 5.75 8.81 -14.24
N GLY A 496 5.22 9.94 -14.72
CA GLY A 496 4.46 10.86 -13.88
C GLY A 496 3.20 10.23 -13.29
N GLY A 497 2.53 9.36 -14.04
CA GLY A 497 1.39 8.58 -13.54
C GLY A 497 1.82 7.24 -12.96
N LEU A 498 2.53 6.45 -13.76
CA LEU A 498 2.81 5.05 -13.45
C LEU A 498 4.25 4.68 -13.83
N ASP A 499 4.94 4.01 -12.92
CA ASP A 499 6.24 3.39 -13.17
C ASP A 499 6.16 1.89 -12.94
N THR A 500 6.60 1.07 -13.90
CA THR A 500 6.51 -0.39 -13.80
C THR A 500 7.76 -1.08 -14.29
N ARG A 501 8.18 -2.12 -13.56
CA ARG A 501 9.29 -2.99 -13.94
C ARG A 501 8.92 -4.46 -13.79
N ALA A 502 9.09 -5.23 -14.85
CA ALA A 502 8.85 -6.67 -14.92
C ALA A 502 10.18 -7.40 -15.14
N LEU A 503 10.51 -8.32 -14.25
CA LEU A 503 11.74 -9.12 -14.25
C LEU A 503 11.42 -10.61 -14.16
N GLU A 504 12.39 -11.44 -14.58
CA GLU A 504 12.39 -12.89 -14.36
C GLU A 504 11.06 -13.55 -14.79
N LEU A 505 10.74 -13.47 -16.09
CA LEU A 505 9.54 -14.05 -16.70
C LEU A 505 8.20 -13.48 -16.18
N SER A 506 8.21 -12.31 -15.54
CA SER A 506 7.00 -11.67 -15.02
C SER A 506 6.17 -11.02 -16.13
N THR A 507 4.87 -10.83 -15.89
CA THR A 507 3.95 -10.18 -16.84
C THR A 507 3.22 -9.01 -16.20
N ILE A 508 3.27 -7.82 -16.82
CA ILE A 508 2.46 -6.67 -16.42
C ILE A 508 1.53 -6.30 -17.57
N THR A 509 0.22 -6.28 -17.32
CA THR A 509 -0.79 -5.89 -18.31
C THR A 509 -1.52 -4.64 -17.84
N ILE A 510 -1.41 -3.56 -18.62
CA ILE A 510 -2.18 -2.32 -18.48
C ILE A 510 -3.28 -2.37 -19.54
N ASN A 511 -4.51 -2.65 -19.13
CA ASN A 511 -5.64 -2.88 -20.02
C ASN A 511 -6.84 -1.98 -19.66
N GLY A 512 -7.88 -2.04 -20.49
CA GLY A 512 -9.11 -1.28 -20.33
C GLY A 512 -8.97 0.15 -20.85
N ALA A 513 -9.84 1.03 -20.37
CA ALA A 513 -9.84 2.45 -20.70
C ALA A 513 -9.03 3.26 -19.67
N CYS A 514 -7.77 2.87 -19.41
CA CYS A 514 -6.92 3.61 -18.47
C CYS A 514 -6.58 4.99 -19.03
N ILE A 515 -6.71 6.05 -18.23
CA ILE A 515 -6.53 7.44 -18.67
C ILE A 515 -5.44 8.12 -17.85
N PHE A 516 -4.45 8.67 -18.53
CA PHE A 516 -3.40 9.51 -17.96
C PHE A 516 -3.61 10.92 -18.49
N THR A 517 -3.84 11.90 -17.61
CA THR A 517 -4.08 13.29 -18.00
C THR A 517 -3.12 14.19 -17.27
N LYS A 518 -2.35 14.98 -18.03
CA LYS A 518 -1.44 16.01 -17.48
C LYS A 518 -0.45 15.48 -16.45
N CYS A 519 -0.13 14.19 -16.50
CA CYS A 519 0.93 13.59 -15.72
C CYS A 519 2.29 14.13 -16.18
N LYS A 520 3.23 14.26 -15.23
CA LYS A 520 4.53 14.87 -15.49
C LYS A 520 5.68 14.11 -14.88
N CYS A 521 6.79 14.00 -15.61
CA CYS A 521 8.08 13.69 -15.03
C CYS A 521 8.96 14.95 -15.05
N GLN A 522 9.38 15.43 -13.88
CA GLN A 522 10.24 16.61 -13.72
C GLN A 522 11.73 16.26 -13.66
N SER A 523 12.10 15.00 -13.90
CA SER A 523 13.49 14.57 -13.83
C SER A 523 14.37 15.32 -14.84
N GLY A 524 15.53 15.80 -14.41
CA GLY A 524 16.58 16.23 -15.34
C GLY A 524 17.38 15.06 -15.95
N GLN A 525 17.05 13.82 -15.57
CA GLN A 525 17.74 12.63 -16.06
C GLN A 525 17.16 12.18 -17.41
N TRP A 526 18.04 11.63 -18.23
CA TRP A 526 17.69 11.23 -19.59
C TRP A 526 16.61 10.12 -19.56
N ASN A 527 15.74 10.16 -20.57
CA ASN A 527 14.88 9.04 -20.97
C ASN A 527 13.76 8.62 -19.98
N GLN A 528 13.16 9.56 -19.24
CA GLN A 528 11.99 9.30 -18.38
C GLN A 528 10.66 9.68 -19.06
N GLY A 529 9.61 8.88 -18.80
CA GLY A 529 8.29 9.03 -19.43
C GLY A 529 7.36 10.03 -18.73
N GLY A 530 6.57 10.81 -19.48
CA GLY A 530 5.67 11.79 -18.86
C GLY A 530 4.45 11.17 -18.17
N ALA A 531 3.84 10.17 -18.80
CA ALA A 531 2.71 9.42 -18.23
C ALA A 531 3.15 8.10 -17.60
N ILE A 532 3.82 7.26 -18.39
CA ILE A 532 4.19 5.90 -18.00
C ILE A 532 5.68 5.66 -18.29
N SER A 533 6.35 4.97 -17.37
CA SER A 533 7.65 4.36 -17.59
C SER A 533 7.54 2.85 -17.42
N ILE A 534 7.99 2.10 -18.42
CA ILE A 534 7.90 0.63 -18.46
C ILE A 534 9.25 -0.01 -18.76
N SER A 535 9.63 -1.03 -18.01
CA SER A 535 10.86 -1.83 -18.24
C SER A 535 10.57 -3.33 -18.16
N ALA A 536 10.85 -4.05 -19.25
CA ALA A 536 10.75 -5.51 -19.33
C ALA A 536 12.16 -6.12 -19.49
N GLU A 537 12.55 -6.99 -18.57
CA GLU A 537 13.88 -7.64 -18.52
C GLU A 537 13.74 -9.13 -18.18
N ASP A 538 14.78 -9.90 -18.47
CA ASP A 538 14.90 -11.34 -18.18
C ASP A 538 13.70 -12.19 -18.68
N GLY A 539 13.31 -11.99 -19.94
CA GLY A 539 12.21 -12.73 -20.59
C GLY A 539 10.81 -12.29 -20.16
N SER A 540 10.69 -11.15 -19.48
CA SER A 540 9.42 -10.60 -19.01
C SER A 540 8.61 -9.96 -20.13
N GLN A 541 7.30 -9.79 -19.87
CA GLN A 541 6.38 -9.17 -20.81
C GLN A 541 5.62 -7.99 -20.18
N ILE A 542 5.57 -6.86 -20.87
CA ILE A 542 4.66 -5.75 -20.53
C ILE A 542 3.70 -5.51 -21.69
N ILE A 543 2.40 -5.50 -21.40
CA ILE A 543 1.34 -5.31 -22.40
C ILE A 543 0.54 -4.05 -22.04
N VAL A 544 0.49 -3.09 -22.95
CA VAL A 544 -0.42 -1.93 -22.89
C VAL A 544 -1.51 -2.16 -23.92
N ASP A 545 -2.74 -2.40 -23.49
CA ASP A 545 -3.86 -2.86 -24.31
C ASP A 545 -5.13 -2.03 -24.08
N GLY A 546 -6.11 -2.19 -24.95
CA GLY A 546 -7.44 -1.63 -24.81
C GLY A 546 -7.56 -0.21 -25.37
N GLN A 547 -8.20 0.67 -24.63
CA GLN A 547 -8.44 2.08 -24.98
C GLN A 547 -7.65 2.99 -24.03
N CYS A 548 -6.38 2.67 -23.79
CA CYS A 548 -5.53 3.49 -22.94
C CYS A 548 -5.26 4.85 -23.58
N GLU A 549 -5.44 5.93 -22.83
CA GLU A 549 -5.21 7.29 -23.32
C GLU A 549 -4.17 8.02 -22.46
N MET A 550 -3.19 8.63 -23.11
CA MET A 550 -2.29 9.61 -22.49
C MET A 550 -2.55 10.98 -23.12
N ASN A 551 -3.03 11.92 -22.32
CA ASN A 551 -3.49 13.23 -22.76
C ASN A 551 -2.65 14.33 -22.08
N GLU A 552 -1.99 15.15 -22.88
CA GLU A 552 -1.24 16.33 -22.41
C GLU A 552 -0.16 16.01 -21.35
N CYS A 553 0.43 14.81 -21.41
CA CYS A 553 1.50 14.40 -20.50
C CYS A 553 2.85 15.01 -20.91
N GLU A 554 3.72 15.23 -19.93
CA GLU A 554 4.98 15.94 -20.15
C GLU A 554 6.17 15.27 -19.47
N SER A 555 7.28 15.13 -20.18
CA SER A 555 8.58 14.83 -19.57
C SER A 555 9.53 16.03 -19.74
N LEU A 556 10.20 16.42 -18.65
CA LEU A 556 11.31 17.38 -18.67
C LEU A 556 12.62 16.62 -18.92
N ASP A 557 13.49 17.13 -19.79
CA ASP A 557 14.85 16.66 -20.13
C ASP A 557 15.02 15.15 -20.46
N GLY A 558 13.93 14.40 -20.44
CA GLY A 558 13.82 12.95 -20.55
C GLY A 558 13.43 12.49 -21.95
N GLY A 559 12.72 11.38 -22.03
CA GLY A 559 12.33 10.79 -23.30
C GLY A 559 10.93 10.19 -23.21
N GLY A 560 10.07 10.44 -24.20
CA GLY A 560 8.73 9.89 -24.21
C GLY A 560 7.74 10.76 -23.44
N GLY A 561 7.26 11.84 -24.05
CA GLY A 561 6.31 12.74 -23.39
C GLY A 561 5.05 12.01 -22.86
N GLY A 562 4.68 10.89 -23.47
CA GLY A 562 3.72 9.93 -22.91
C GLY A 562 4.41 8.74 -22.25
N ILE A 563 5.17 7.96 -23.01
CA ILE A 563 5.70 6.65 -22.58
C ILE A 563 7.21 6.59 -22.74
N SER A 564 7.92 6.15 -21.69
CA SER A 564 9.29 5.66 -21.82
C SER A 564 9.31 4.14 -21.68
N ALA A 565 9.96 3.45 -22.62
CA ALA A 565 9.96 2.00 -22.74
C ALA A 565 11.37 1.41 -22.86
N TYR A 566 11.67 0.41 -22.03
CA TYR A 566 12.93 -0.32 -22.03
C TYR A 566 12.68 -1.81 -22.14
N SER A 567 13.27 -2.47 -23.14
CA SER A 567 13.16 -3.92 -23.30
C SER A 567 14.53 -4.57 -23.44
N GLY A 568 14.84 -5.54 -22.58
CA GLY A 568 16.09 -6.32 -22.64
C GLY A 568 17.37 -5.52 -22.31
N TYR A 569 17.25 -4.41 -21.59
CA TYR A 569 18.36 -3.47 -21.36
C TYR A 569 19.44 -4.01 -20.39
N ASN A 570 19.07 -4.88 -19.45
CA ASN A 570 20.00 -5.47 -18.47
C ASN A 570 20.15 -6.99 -18.60
N ASP A 571 19.66 -7.58 -19.69
CA ASP A 571 19.67 -9.03 -19.89
C ASP A 571 21.11 -9.47 -20.21
N TYR A 572 21.86 -9.90 -19.19
CA TYR A 572 23.20 -10.50 -19.37
C TYR A 572 23.04 -11.96 -19.78
N GLU A 573 23.53 -12.36 -20.96
CA GLU A 573 23.70 -13.77 -21.37
C GLU A 573 22.43 -14.62 -21.60
N HIS A 574 21.21 -14.07 -21.53
CA HIS A 574 19.98 -14.86 -21.66
C HIS A 574 19.45 -14.93 -23.11
N GLU A 575 19.08 -16.15 -23.55
CA GLU A 575 18.46 -16.43 -24.88
C GLU A 575 16.95 -16.09 -24.94
N ILE A 576 16.34 -15.68 -23.83
CA ILE A 576 14.89 -15.46 -23.72
C ILE A 576 14.57 -13.98 -23.98
N SER A 577 13.66 -13.72 -24.92
CA SER A 577 13.31 -12.36 -25.33
C SER A 577 12.38 -11.66 -24.34
N SER A 578 12.77 -10.50 -23.83
CA SER A 578 11.90 -9.57 -23.11
C SER A 578 11.03 -8.80 -24.12
N GLN A 579 9.73 -8.61 -23.82
CA GLN A 579 8.78 -8.03 -24.78
C GLN A 579 7.92 -6.91 -24.19
N ILE A 580 7.78 -5.83 -24.94
CA ILE A 580 6.76 -4.80 -24.71
C ILE A 580 5.79 -4.80 -25.89
N ILE A 581 4.50 -4.98 -25.61
CA ILE A 581 3.45 -4.97 -26.61
C ILE A 581 2.53 -3.79 -26.31
N ILE A 582 2.51 -2.79 -27.19
CA ILE A 582 1.47 -1.77 -27.16
C ILE A 582 0.46 -2.18 -28.21
N LYS A 583 -0.80 -2.36 -27.83
CA LYS A 583 -1.85 -2.78 -28.74
C LYS A 583 -3.22 -2.20 -28.43
N GLY A 584 -4.17 -2.47 -29.31
CA GLY A 584 -5.51 -1.92 -29.23
C GLY A 584 -5.55 -0.44 -29.60
N GLN A 585 -6.65 0.23 -29.27
CA GLN A 585 -6.91 1.63 -29.63
C GLN A 585 -6.18 2.62 -28.69
N CYS A 586 -4.95 2.32 -28.32
CA CYS A 586 -4.14 3.19 -27.46
C CYS A 586 -3.88 4.53 -28.14
N LYS A 587 -4.04 5.63 -27.39
CA LYS A 587 -3.91 6.99 -27.91
C LYS A 587 -2.93 7.81 -27.07
N ILE A 588 -1.87 8.29 -27.71
CA ILE A 588 -0.89 9.22 -27.16
C ILE A 588 -1.16 10.59 -27.79
N ASN A 589 -1.72 11.51 -27.01
CA ASN A 589 -2.37 12.71 -27.50
C ASN A 589 -1.77 13.97 -26.86
N GLN A 590 -1.20 14.84 -27.69
CA GLN A 590 -0.63 16.13 -27.27
C GLN A 590 0.41 16.00 -26.14
N CYS A 591 1.09 14.86 -26.08
CA CYS A 591 2.19 14.66 -25.15
C CYS A 591 3.42 15.46 -25.58
N LYS A 592 4.25 15.86 -24.61
CA LYS A 592 5.41 16.71 -24.85
C LYS A 592 6.66 16.22 -24.12
N ALA A 593 7.76 16.08 -24.86
CA ALA A 593 9.09 15.93 -24.28
C ALA A 593 9.83 17.29 -24.37
N LYS A 594 10.06 17.95 -23.23
CA LYS A 594 10.73 19.25 -23.13
C LYS A 594 12.23 19.08 -22.95
N GLY A 595 13.05 19.51 -23.91
CA GLY A 595 14.50 19.27 -23.93
C GLY A 595 14.86 17.79 -24.15
N GLY A 596 13.88 16.98 -24.54
CA GLY A 596 13.94 15.53 -24.58
C GLY A 596 13.66 14.95 -25.97
N THR A 597 13.66 13.63 -26.10
CA THR A 597 13.38 12.93 -27.36
C THR A 597 12.07 12.14 -27.29
N GLY A 598 11.43 11.87 -28.43
CA GLY A 598 10.20 11.07 -28.46
C GLY A 598 9.03 11.82 -27.82
N GLY A 599 8.41 12.76 -28.54
CA GLY A 599 7.32 13.58 -27.97
C GLY A 599 6.15 12.76 -27.43
N GLY A 600 5.91 11.56 -27.98
CA GLY A 600 4.97 10.58 -27.48
C GLY A 600 5.63 9.40 -26.79
N LEU A 601 6.56 8.73 -27.46
CA LEU A 601 7.25 7.53 -26.97
C LEU A 601 8.77 7.63 -27.16
N PHE A 602 9.50 7.32 -26.09
CA PHE A 602 10.91 6.95 -26.14
C PHE A 602 11.01 5.44 -25.95
N ALA A 603 11.82 4.80 -26.78
CA ALA A 603 12.09 3.37 -26.65
C ALA A 603 13.59 3.08 -26.76
N SER A 604 14.06 2.22 -25.87
CA SER A 604 15.41 1.66 -25.88
C SER A 604 15.34 0.15 -25.83
N LEU A 605 15.97 -0.51 -26.81
CA LEU A 605 16.03 -1.97 -26.88
C LEU A 605 17.46 -2.45 -26.64
N GLY A 606 17.61 -3.43 -25.75
CA GLY A 606 18.85 -4.16 -25.51
C GLY A 606 18.81 -5.56 -26.13
N ILE A 607 19.56 -6.50 -25.53
CA ILE A 607 19.74 -7.86 -26.06
C ILE A 607 18.41 -8.61 -26.02
N SER A 608 17.99 -9.20 -27.15
CA SER A 608 16.75 -10.00 -27.25
C SER A 608 15.47 -9.22 -26.88
N GLY A 609 15.51 -7.89 -26.80
CA GLY A 609 14.37 -7.06 -26.49
C GLY A 609 13.46 -6.84 -27.71
N SER A 610 12.14 -6.92 -27.51
CA SER A 610 11.15 -6.63 -28.56
C SER A 610 10.16 -5.54 -28.13
N ILE A 611 9.81 -4.65 -29.05
CA ILE A 611 8.68 -3.72 -28.92
C ILE A 611 7.76 -3.88 -30.12
N ILE A 612 6.50 -4.23 -29.87
CA ILE A 612 5.51 -4.53 -30.91
C ILE A 612 4.32 -3.59 -30.76
N PHE A 613 3.93 -2.96 -31.87
CA PHE A 613 2.75 -2.11 -32.00
C PHE A 613 1.68 -2.81 -32.82
N ASP A 614 0.51 -3.04 -32.24
CA ASP A 614 -0.57 -3.77 -32.89
C ASP A 614 -1.96 -3.09 -32.75
N GLU A 615 -2.83 -3.26 -33.73
CA GLU A 615 -4.25 -2.85 -33.67
C GLU A 615 -4.61 -1.34 -33.46
N ARG A 616 -4.21 -0.43 -34.37
CA ARG A 616 -4.72 0.97 -34.48
C ARG A 616 -4.26 1.92 -33.37
N ILE A 617 -2.98 1.90 -33.04
CA ILE A 617 -2.38 2.88 -32.12
C ILE A 617 -2.35 4.26 -32.76
N LEU A 618 -2.59 5.32 -31.99
CA LEU A 618 -2.58 6.70 -32.47
C LEU A 618 -1.63 7.58 -31.66
N PHE A 619 -0.62 8.14 -32.32
CA PHE A 619 0.14 9.30 -31.84
C PHE A 619 -0.39 10.56 -32.52
N TYR A 620 -0.98 11.47 -31.75
CA TYR A 620 -1.59 12.68 -32.28
C TYR A 620 -0.99 13.93 -31.64
N GLN A 621 -0.44 14.82 -32.47
CA GLN A 621 0.08 16.13 -32.06
C GLN A 621 1.10 16.08 -30.91
N CYS A 622 1.90 15.02 -30.85
CA CYS A 622 3.00 14.92 -29.89
C CYS A 622 4.13 15.88 -30.27
N ILE A 623 4.87 16.39 -29.29
CA ILE A 623 5.93 17.38 -29.50
C ILE A 623 7.21 16.95 -28.80
N SER A 624 8.28 16.79 -29.58
CA SER A 624 9.65 16.76 -29.08
C SER A 624 10.22 18.18 -29.19
N ASP A 625 10.33 18.87 -28.06
CA ASP A 625 10.70 20.29 -27.98
C ASP A 625 12.16 20.46 -27.63
N GLY A 626 13.01 20.67 -28.64
CA GLY A 626 14.46 20.74 -28.46
C GLY A 626 15.18 19.40 -28.56
N GLY A 627 14.59 18.41 -29.24
CA GLY A 627 15.17 17.09 -29.44
C GLY A 627 14.77 16.41 -30.76
N PHE A 628 14.68 15.08 -30.76
CA PHE A 628 14.40 14.24 -31.92
C PHE A 628 13.09 13.47 -31.76
N GLY A 629 12.51 13.03 -32.87
CA GLY A 629 11.38 12.09 -32.85
C GLY A 629 10.12 12.74 -32.30
N GLY A 630 9.40 13.49 -33.13
CA GLY A 630 8.24 14.26 -32.69
C GLY A 630 7.15 13.39 -32.06
N ALA A 631 6.98 12.14 -32.52
CA ALA A 631 6.21 11.13 -31.83
C ALA A 631 7.10 10.08 -31.17
N ILE A 632 7.96 9.42 -31.94
CA ILE A 632 8.74 8.26 -31.49
C ILE A 632 10.22 8.54 -31.62
N TYR A 633 10.98 8.22 -30.58
CA TYR A 633 12.44 8.12 -30.65
C TYR A 633 12.87 6.71 -30.27
N LEU A 634 13.65 6.08 -31.15
CA LEU A 634 14.22 4.75 -30.95
C LEU A 634 15.72 4.84 -30.76
N ASN A 635 16.22 4.18 -29.73
CA ASN A 635 17.64 4.09 -29.43
C ASN A 635 18.09 2.63 -29.32
N PHE A 636 19.16 2.30 -30.05
CA PHE A 636 19.76 0.97 -30.07
C PHE A 636 21.24 1.08 -29.65
N TYR A 637 21.63 0.38 -28.59
CA TYR A 637 22.98 0.49 -28.01
C TYR A 637 23.97 -0.57 -28.48
N ASP A 638 23.51 -1.68 -29.07
CA ASP A 638 24.35 -2.83 -29.41
C ASP A 638 23.88 -3.52 -30.71
N THR A 639 24.73 -4.35 -31.30
CA THR A 639 24.49 -5.10 -32.55
C THR A 639 23.69 -6.40 -32.32
N SER A 640 22.95 -6.48 -31.21
CA SER A 640 22.25 -7.66 -30.73
C SER A 640 20.89 -7.88 -31.42
N LYS A 641 20.28 -9.07 -31.22
CA LYS A 641 18.96 -9.44 -31.75
C LYS A 641 17.84 -8.67 -31.04
N TYR A 642 17.59 -7.41 -31.36
CA TYR A 642 16.35 -6.72 -30.95
C TYR A 642 15.24 -6.91 -31.99
N GLU A 643 14.02 -6.46 -31.69
CA GLU A 643 12.89 -6.40 -32.64
C GLU A 643 12.01 -5.17 -32.35
N PHE A 644 11.69 -4.39 -33.39
CA PHE A 644 10.74 -3.30 -33.34
C PHE A 644 9.79 -3.41 -34.53
N VAL A 645 8.53 -3.76 -34.27
CA VAL A 645 7.55 -4.08 -35.32
C VAL A 645 6.30 -3.24 -35.15
N VAL A 646 5.85 -2.62 -36.24
CA VAL A 646 4.60 -1.85 -36.31
C VAL A 646 3.63 -2.53 -37.27
N ASN A 647 2.63 -3.21 -36.73
CA ASN A 647 1.57 -3.88 -37.50
C ASN A 647 0.45 -2.90 -37.89
N ASP A 648 0.04 -2.00 -37.00
CA ASP A 648 -0.95 -0.94 -37.29
C ASP A 648 -0.83 0.24 -36.32
N ALA A 649 -0.21 1.33 -36.77
CA ALA A 649 -0.14 2.58 -36.01
C ALA A 649 -0.25 3.80 -36.94
N THR A 650 -0.79 4.89 -36.40
CA THR A 650 -0.86 6.19 -37.09
C THR A 650 -0.15 7.26 -36.25
N ILE A 651 0.75 7.99 -36.88
CA ILE A 651 1.42 9.18 -36.32
C ILE A 651 0.96 10.39 -37.13
N GLN A 652 0.25 11.30 -36.47
CA GLN A 652 -0.37 12.45 -37.13
C GLN A 652 -0.10 13.77 -36.42
N GLY A 653 0.37 14.76 -37.18
CA GLY A 653 0.53 16.14 -36.71
C GLY A 653 1.61 16.33 -35.65
N CYS A 654 2.50 15.35 -35.47
CA CYS A 654 3.57 15.36 -34.48
C CYS A 654 4.74 16.24 -34.94
N LYS A 655 5.51 16.78 -33.98
CA LYS A 655 6.53 17.79 -34.26
C LYS A 655 7.85 17.54 -33.53
N ALA A 656 8.97 17.65 -34.23
CA ALA A 656 10.29 17.80 -33.64
C ALA A 656 10.77 19.25 -33.86
N THR A 657 10.92 20.01 -32.78
CA THR A 657 11.24 21.44 -32.84
C THR A 657 12.65 21.74 -32.36
N ILE A 658 13.22 22.84 -32.85
CA ILE A 658 14.46 23.40 -32.32
C ILE A 658 14.10 24.34 -31.17
N ASN A 659 14.78 24.19 -30.03
CA ASN A 659 14.60 25.07 -28.88
C ASN A 659 15.97 25.44 -28.29
N THR A 660 16.28 26.74 -28.39
CA THR A 660 17.56 27.32 -27.97
C THR A 660 17.72 27.41 -26.45
N GLU A 661 16.66 27.17 -25.67
CA GLU A 661 16.76 27.06 -24.20
C GLU A 661 17.54 25.79 -23.78
N TYR A 662 17.55 24.75 -24.63
CA TYR A 662 18.25 23.50 -24.37
C TYR A 662 19.54 23.45 -25.19
N ASN A 663 20.70 23.43 -24.52
CA ASN A 663 22.02 23.32 -25.17
C ASN A 663 22.35 21.86 -25.57
N LYS A 664 21.39 21.12 -26.15
CA LYS A 664 21.60 19.78 -26.69
C LYS A 664 21.69 19.89 -28.21
N TYR A 665 22.66 19.25 -28.84
CA TYR A 665 22.80 19.28 -30.29
C TYR A 665 23.12 17.87 -30.80
N PRO A 666 22.55 17.41 -31.94
CA PRO A 666 21.54 18.09 -32.77
C PRO A 666 20.10 18.12 -32.23
N GLN A 667 19.19 18.83 -32.93
CA GLN A 667 17.76 18.93 -32.60
C GLN A 667 16.89 19.05 -33.87
N GLY A 668 15.58 18.88 -33.73
CA GLY A 668 14.59 19.19 -34.75
C GLY A 668 14.53 18.17 -35.89
N LEU A 669 14.84 16.90 -35.62
CA LEU A 669 14.90 15.84 -36.63
C LEU A 669 13.83 14.77 -36.38
N GLY A 670 13.25 14.24 -37.45
CA GLY A 670 12.29 13.14 -37.40
C GLY A 670 10.96 13.57 -36.79
N GLY A 671 10.10 14.23 -37.56
CA GLY A 671 8.82 14.77 -37.05
C GLY A 671 7.85 13.68 -36.59
N ALA A 672 7.91 12.50 -37.20
CA ALA A 672 7.20 11.31 -36.73
C ALA A 672 8.13 10.42 -35.89
N VAL A 673 9.16 9.86 -36.53
CA VAL A 673 10.09 8.87 -35.95
C VAL A 673 11.53 9.32 -36.14
N ALA A 674 12.35 9.21 -35.09
CA ALA A 674 13.79 9.32 -35.22
C ALA A 674 14.46 8.07 -34.64
N ILE A 675 15.46 7.54 -35.35
CA ILE A 675 16.19 6.34 -34.93
C ILE A 675 17.67 6.64 -34.81
N ARG A 676 18.26 6.16 -33.71
CA ARG A 676 19.70 6.21 -33.44
C ARG A 676 20.23 4.82 -33.07
N SER A 677 21.29 4.37 -33.73
CA SER A 677 21.89 3.06 -33.45
C SER A 677 23.42 3.09 -33.40
N TYR A 678 23.98 2.67 -32.26
CA TYR A 678 25.42 2.63 -31.97
C TYR A 678 26.01 1.27 -32.38
N GLY A 679 26.20 1.02 -33.68
CA GLY A 679 26.84 -0.22 -34.14
C GLY A 679 26.60 -0.58 -35.60
N GLU A 680 27.22 -1.68 -36.04
CA GLU A 680 26.95 -2.31 -37.33
C GLU A 680 25.62 -3.07 -37.28
N TYR A 681 24.72 -2.75 -38.20
CA TYR A 681 23.43 -3.42 -38.30
C TYR A 681 23.53 -4.68 -39.13
N ASP A 682 23.12 -5.81 -38.57
CA ASP A 682 22.99 -7.07 -39.29
C ASP A 682 21.63 -7.12 -40.02
N PRO A 683 21.60 -6.99 -41.36
CA PRO A 683 20.35 -6.99 -42.12
C PRO A 683 19.64 -8.34 -42.11
N SER A 684 20.33 -9.42 -41.72
CA SER A 684 19.73 -10.76 -41.62
C SER A 684 18.75 -10.88 -40.46
N LEU A 685 18.77 -9.95 -39.50
CA LEU A 685 17.91 -9.96 -38.32
C LEU A 685 16.47 -9.54 -38.59
N ASN A 686 16.23 -8.79 -39.68
CA ASN A 686 14.90 -8.28 -40.07
C ASN A 686 14.08 -7.70 -38.90
N ASN A 687 14.74 -6.87 -38.10
CA ASN A 687 14.31 -6.49 -36.76
C ASN A 687 13.66 -5.12 -36.65
N ILE A 688 13.51 -4.37 -37.75
CA ILE A 688 12.79 -3.09 -37.76
C ILE A 688 11.77 -3.15 -38.89
N ASP A 689 10.49 -3.01 -38.57
CA ASP A 689 9.40 -3.09 -39.53
C ASP A 689 8.38 -1.96 -39.33
N PHE A 690 8.29 -1.03 -40.29
CA PHE A 690 7.33 0.06 -40.33
C PHE A 690 6.21 -0.12 -41.37
N HIS A 691 5.97 -1.31 -41.93
CA HIS A 691 4.93 -1.52 -42.96
C HIS A 691 3.54 -1.08 -42.50
N GLY A 692 3.19 -1.32 -41.23
CA GLY A 692 1.92 -0.91 -40.64
C GLY A 692 1.82 0.55 -40.23
N LEU A 693 2.88 1.35 -40.43
CA LEU A 693 2.96 2.73 -39.95
C LEU A 693 2.42 3.74 -40.96
N LYS A 694 1.44 4.56 -40.54
CA LYS A 694 0.92 5.70 -41.30
C LYS A 694 1.42 7.00 -40.71
N MET A 695 2.07 7.83 -41.51
CA MET A 695 2.64 9.12 -41.10
C MET A 695 1.97 10.25 -41.89
N ILE A 696 1.32 11.17 -41.19
CA ILE A 696 0.43 12.19 -41.77
C ILE A 696 0.71 13.56 -41.15
N ASP A 697 1.00 14.57 -41.98
CA ASP A 697 1.15 15.97 -41.56
C ASP A 697 2.15 16.20 -40.41
N ASN A 698 3.20 15.38 -40.30
CA ASN A 698 4.23 15.56 -39.29
C ASN A 698 5.26 16.60 -39.73
N LYS A 699 5.94 17.21 -38.76
CA LYS A 699 6.91 18.28 -39.04
C LYS A 699 8.20 18.14 -38.25
N ALA A 700 9.32 18.28 -38.92
CA ALA A 700 10.63 18.48 -38.32
C ALA A 700 11.15 19.87 -38.69
N ASP A 701 11.63 20.64 -37.72
CA ASP A 701 12.16 21.98 -38.01
C ASP A 701 13.45 21.93 -38.85
N ARG A 702 14.18 20.82 -38.82
CA ARG A 702 15.42 20.63 -39.59
C ARG A 702 15.25 19.65 -40.75
N ALA A 703 15.08 18.35 -40.47
CA ALA A 703 15.07 17.31 -41.50
C ALA A 703 14.31 16.05 -41.07
N GLY A 704 13.85 15.28 -42.05
CA GLY A 704 13.04 14.08 -41.89
C GLY A 704 11.68 14.45 -41.33
N GLN A 705 10.79 15.01 -42.15
CA GLN A 705 9.46 15.43 -41.69
C GLN A 705 8.69 14.25 -41.06
N ASN A 706 8.88 13.04 -41.59
CA ASN A 706 8.39 11.81 -41.00
C ASN A 706 9.52 11.03 -40.33
N VAL A 707 10.45 10.43 -41.07
CA VAL A 707 11.50 9.56 -40.53
C VAL A 707 12.87 10.23 -40.65
N TYR A 708 13.65 10.16 -39.56
CA TYR A 708 15.07 10.50 -39.58
C TYR A 708 15.94 9.34 -39.06
N LEU A 709 16.91 8.88 -39.84
CA LEU A 709 17.88 7.86 -39.44
C LEU A 709 19.25 8.47 -39.14
N SER A 710 19.83 8.13 -37.99
CA SER A 710 21.17 8.58 -37.56
C SER A 710 22.08 7.39 -37.24
N GLY A 711 23.02 7.11 -38.14
CA GLY A 711 24.05 6.08 -37.94
C GLY A 711 24.35 5.30 -39.22
N PRO A 712 25.49 4.59 -39.28
CA PRO A 712 25.91 3.84 -40.46
C PRO A 712 24.90 2.74 -40.86
N PHE A 713 24.14 2.20 -39.89
CA PHE A 713 23.11 1.20 -40.13
C PHE A 713 22.04 1.61 -41.15
N GLY A 714 21.74 2.90 -41.26
CA GLY A 714 20.61 3.37 -42.03
C GLY A 714 20.71 2.97 -43.51
N ARG A 715 21.92 2.88 -44.08
CA ARG A 715 22.13 2.40 -45.46
C ARG A 715 21.64 0.96 -45.65
N LEU A 716 22.03 0.08 -44.74
CA LEU A 716 21.70 -1.34 -44.78
C LEU A 716 20.21 -1.57 -44.54
N LEU A 717 19.63 -0.87 -43.56
CA LEU A 717 18.19 -0.93 -43.28
C LEU A 717 17.37 -0.46 -44.50
N CYS A 718 17.79 0.62 -45.17
CA CYS A 718 17.12 1.14 -46.37
C CYS A 718 17.21 0.19 -47.57
N ARG A 719 18.28 -0.62 -47.66
CA ARG A 719 18.49 -1.61 -48.74
C ARG A 719 17.82 -2.96 -48.46
N LEU A 720 17.32 -3.17 -47.24
CA LEU A 720 16.67 -4.41 -46.84
C LEU A 720 15.33 -4.60 -47.57
N GLY A 721 15.04 -5.85 -47.97
CA GLY A 721 13.82 -6.19 -48.69
C GLY A 721 13.75 -5.59 -50.08
N VAL A 722 12.53 -5.23 -50.51
CA VAL A 722 12.26 -4.62 -51.81
C VAL A 722 12.00 -3.14 -51.65
N LYS A 723 12.83 -2.30 -52.29
CA LYS A 723 12.61 -0.84 -52.38
C LYS A 723 12.42 -0.15 -51.02
N GLY A 724 13.15 -0.54 -49.97
CA GLY A 724 13.10 0.11 -48.65
C GLY A 724 11.78 -0.05 -47.90
N GLU A 725 11.02 -1.11 -48.20
CA GLU A 725 9.68 -1.38 -47.64
C GLU A 725 9.60 -1.33 -46.10
N TYR A 726 10.67 -1.72 -45.41
CA TYR A 726 10.75 -1.74 -43.95
C TYR A 726 10.75 -0.38 -43.26
N ILE A 727 11.07 0.72 -43.97
CA ILE A 727 11.13 2.06 -43.36
C ILE A 727 10.09 3.03 -43.92
N LYS A 728 9.49 2.69 -45.07
CA LYS A 728 8.62 3.59 -45.83
C LYS A 728 7.30 3.91 -45.14
N GLY A 729 6.69 2.91 -44.48
CA GLY A 729 5.29 2.99 -44.09
C GLY A 729 4.40 3.37 -45.28
N ASN A 730 3.68 4.49 -45.18
CA ASN A 730 2.83 5.03 -46.25
C ASN A 730 3.53 5.95 -47.27
N TYR A 731 4.87 5.99 -47.32
CA TYR A 731 5.63 6.78 -48.30
C TYR A 731 5.55 6.19 -49.72
N ASP A 732 5.24 7.04 -50.69
CA ASP A 732 5.20 6.71 -52.12
C ASP A 732 6.36 7.38 -52.87
N ASP A 733 7.12 6.57 -53.63
CA ASP A 733 8.34 7.00 -54.33
C ASP A 733 8.12 8.10 -55.38
N ILE A 734 6.87 8.33 -55.82
CA ILE A 734 6.50 9.30 -56.86
C ILE A 734 5.78 10.50 -56.25
N LEU A 735 4.87 10.27 -55.30
CA LEU A 735 3.96 11.28 -54.78
C LEU A 735 4.44 11.97 -53.51
N SER A 736 5.26 11.30 -52.69
CA SER A 736 5.68 11.83 -51.39
C SER A 736 6.85 12.80 -51.52
N ASN A 737 7.02 13.69 -50.53
CA ASN A 737 8.13 14.62 -50.53
C ASN A 737 9.39 13.88 -50.07
N LYS A 738 10.49 13.96 -50.83
CA LYS A 738 11.75 13.33 -50.45
C LYS A 738 12.25 13.73 -49.06
N GLY A 739 11.95 14.95 -48.61
CA GLY A 739 12.25 15.43 -47.25
C GLY A 739 11.43 14.77 -46.13
N ASP A 740 10.45 13.93 -46.46
CA ASP A 740 9.72 13.15 -45.47
C ASP A 740 10.62 12.06 -44.86
N LEU A 741 11.58 11.55 -45.63
CA LEU A 741 12.49 10.48 -45.23
C LEU A 741 13.94 10.91 -45.47
N GLU A 742 14.63 11.31 -44.40
CA GLU A 742 16.02 11.78 -44.44
C GLU A 742 16.90 11.07 -43.42
N GLY A 743 18.21 11.21 -43.53
CA GLY A 743 19.12 10.68 -42.53
C GLY A 743 20.57 11.08 -42.73
N CYS A 744 21.38 10.79 -41.72
CA CYS A 744 22.81 10.99 -41.70
C CYS A 744 23.50 9.65 -41.38
N MET A 745 24.30 9.17 -42.33
CA MET A 745 24.92 7.84 -42.27
C MET A 745 26.35 7.84 -41.70
N TYR A 746 26.72 8.91 -40.98
CA TYR A 746 28.00 8.99 -40.25
C TYR A 746 27.90 8.25 -38.91
N ASN A 747 29.05 7.98 -38.29
CA ASN A 747 29.08 7.47 -36.94
C ASN A 747 28.41 8.48 -35.98
N ILE A 748 27.73 7.96 -34.96
CA ILE A 748 26.97 8.78 -34.01
C ILE A 748 27.86 9.71 -33.20
N GLU A 749 29.08 9.28 -32.88
CA GLU A 749 30.05 10.11 -32.16
C GLU A 749 30.33 11.40 -32.95
N ASP A 750 30.56 11.27 -34.26
CA ASP A 750 30.76 12.42 -35.15
C ASP A 750 29.48 13.24 -35.26
N PHE A 751 28.34 12.60 -35.52
CA PHE A 751 27.05 13.27 -35.68
C PHE A 751 26.63 14.09 -34.44
N SER A 752 26.98 13.61 -33.25
CA SER A 752 26.73 14.32 -31.99
C SER A 752 27.52 15.62 -31.87
N SER A 753 28.64 15.74 -32.59
CA SER A 753 29.54 16.90 -32.57
C SER A 753 29.32 17.88 -33.74
N PHE A 754 28.54 17.49 -34.75
CA PHE A 754 28.32 18.31 -35.93
C PHE A 754 27.70 19.67 -35.57
N THR A 755 27.99 20.67 -36.39
CA THR A 755 27.33 21.97 -36.42
C THR A 755 26.10 21.91 -37.33
N GLU A 756 25.34 23.01 -37.39
CA GLU A 756 24.17 23.11 -38.28
C GLU A 756 24.53 23.00 -39.75
N GLN A 757 25.64 23.60 -40.15
CA GLN A 757 26.10 23.52 -41.53
C GLN A 757 26.63 22.12 -41.87
N GLU A 758 27.21 21.40 -40.92
CA GLU A 758 27.71 20.04 -41.15
C GLU A 758 26.55 19.04 -41.29
N ILE A 759 25.51 19.18 -40.48
CA ILE A 759 24.30 18.35 -40.60
C ILE A 759 23.66 18.53 -41.97
N LEU A 760 23.40 19.78 -42.38
CA LEU A 760 22.82 20.10 -43.69
C LEU A 760 23.64 19.55 -44.88
N LYS A 761 24.96 19.39 -44.71
CA LYS A 761 25.84 18.80 -45.74
C LYS A 761 25.85 17.27 -45.71
N SER A 762 25.67 16.69 -44.52
CA SER A 762 25.68 15.24 -44.31
C SER A 762 24.34 14.55 -44.59
N GLU A 763 23.24 15.30 -44.56
CA GLU A 763 21.89 14.80 -44.76
C GLU A 763 21.68 14.25 -46.18
N ARG A 764 20.97 13.12 -46.28
CA ARG A 764 20.60 12.47 -47.54
C ARG A 764 19.15 12.03 -47.50
N TYR A 765 18.50 12.06 -48.67
CA TYR A 765 17.18 11.47 -48.85
C TYR A 765 17.28 9.95 -48.82
N LEU A 766 16.54 9.30 -47.93
CA LEU A 766 16.63 7.84 -47.76
C LEU A 766 16.25 7.08 -49.05
N GLN A 767 15.35 7.66 -49.87
CA GLN A 767 14.94 7.10 -51.15
C GLN A 767 16.11 6.76 -52.09
N GLN A 768 17.23 7.49 -52.00
CA GLN A 768 18.41 7.22 -52.83
C GLN A 768 18.97 5.82 -52.58
N TYR A 769 18.87 5.27 -51.37
CA TYR A 769 19.44 3.96 -51.05
C TYR A 769 18.68 2.78 -51.68
N TRP A 770 17.47 2.98 -52.19
CA TRP A 770 16.66 1.92 -52.82
C TRP A 770 16.13 2.27 -54.22
N THR A 771 16.55 3.39 -54.81
CA THR A 771 16.12 3.83 -56.14
C THR A 771 17.23 3.90 -57.19
N PHE A 772 18.49 3.61 -56.85
CA PHE A 772 19.57 3.71 -57.83
C PHE A 772 19.52 2.63 -58.93
N PRO A 773 19.97 2.98 -60.16
CA PRO A 773 19.62 2.29 -61.39
C PRO A 773 20.55 1.08 -61.60
N TYR A 774 19.98 -0.05 -61.98
CA TYR A 774 20.71 -1.29 -62.19
C TYR A 774 21.69 -1.27 -63.39
N GLU A 775 21.86 -0.14 -64.12
CA GLU A 775 22.55 -0.15 -65.44
C GLU A 775 23.34 1.13 -65.87
N ASP A 776 23.49 2.19 -65.06
CA ASP A 776 24.24 3.38 -65.51
C ASP A 776 25.76 3.26 -65.23
N ILE A 777 26.53 3.05 -66.31
CA ILE A 777 27.99 2.99 -66.34
C ILE A 777 28.57 4.40 -66.13
N TRP A 778 29.39 4.59 -65.08
CA TRP A 778 30.20 5.80 -64.94
C TRP A 778 31.35 5.81 -65.94
N HIS A 779 31.40 6.84 -66.80
CA HIS A 779 32.57 7.11 -67.64
C HIS A 779 33.45 8.17 -66.96
N VAL A 780 34.59 7.77 -66.39
CA VAL A 780 35.66 8.71 -66.04
C VAL A 780 36.34 9.14 -67.35
N SER A 781 35.97 10.31 -67.88
CA SER A 781 36.61 10.86 -69.08
C SER A 781 37.92 11.56 -68.70
N SER A 782 39.03 10.85 -68.82
CA SER A 782 40.35 11.49 -68.87
C SER A 782 40.57 12.04 -70.29
N ARG A 783 40.72 13.36 -70.43
CA ARG A 783 41.23 13.99 -71.66
C ARG A 783 42.71 14.34 -71.46
N PRO A 784 43.66 13.64 -72.09
CA PRO A 784 45.04 14.12 -72.14
C PRO A 784 45.15 15.21 -73.22
N PRO A 785 46.10 16.14 -73.04
CA PRO A 785 47.32 15.99 -73.80
C PRO A 785 48.53 16.01 -72.87
N PHE A 786 49.52 15.21 -73.22
CA PHE A 786 50.84 15.04 -72.60
C PHE A 786 51.01 13.83 -71.66
N GLU A 787 52.08 13.10 -71.98
CA GLU A 787 52.54 11.83 -71.44
C GLU A 787 52.85 11.94 -69.94
N GLN A 788 51.95 11.42 -69.11
CA GLN A 788 52.28 10.81 -67.81
C GLN A 788 51.17 9.80 -67.51
N TYR A 789 51.52 8.52 -67.46
CA TYR A 789 50.64 7.48 -66.95
C TYR A 789 50.36 7.78 -65.48
N PHE A 790 49.16 8.25 -65.16
CA PHE A 790 48.62 8.14 -63.81
C PHE A 790 47.93 6.78 -63.74
N ASP A 791 48.40 5.91 -62.84
CA ASP A 791 47.56 4.84 -62.33
C ASP A 791 46.39 5.54 -61.64
N ALA A 792 45.20 5.52 -62.26
CA ALA A 792 43.99 5.94 -61.59
C ALA A 792 43.66 4.85 -60.57
N GLU A 793 44.11 5.03 -59.34
CA GLU A 793 43.60 4.26 -58.21
C GLU A 793 42.17 4.74 -57.94
N ASP A 794 41.25 3.78 -57.96
CA ASP A 794 39.92 3.94 -57.40
C ASP A 794 40.08 4.32 -55.92
N GLN A 795 39.52 5.44 -55.50
CA GLN A 795 39.53 5.83 -54.10
C GLN A 795 38.19 5.47 -53.49
N GLU A 796 38.19 4.59 -52.48
CA GLU A 796 37.02 4.39 -51.61
C GLU A 796 36.48 5.79 -51.21
N TYR A 797 35.17 5.97 -51.32
CA TYR A 797 34.44 7.23 -51.08
C TYR A 797 34.64 8.39 -52.09
N CYS A 798 35.16 8.17 -53.31
CA CYS A 798 35.34 9.28 -54.28
C CYS A 798 34.06 9.66 -55.04
N GLY A 799 33.14 8.71 -55.25
CA GLY A 799 31.76 8.95 -55.68
C GLY A 799 30.81 9.14 -54.50
N GLU A 800 29.68 9.83 -54.73
CA GLU A 800 28.63 10.02 -53.72
C GLU A 800 28.05 8.69 -53.17
N PHE A 801 28.37 7.57 -53.83
CA PHE A 801 27.91 6.20 -53.58
C PHE A 801 29.04 5.16 -53.58
N ASP A 802 30.30 5.61 -53.56
CA ASP A 802 31.47 4.73 -53.57
C ASP A 802 31.70 4.16 -52.17
N GLU A 803 31.84 2.84 -52.08
CA GLU A 803 32.22 2.11 -50.86
C GLU A 803 33.68 1.67 -50.99
#